data_AF-K4KQF0-F1
#
_entry.id   AF-K4KQF0-F1
#
_cell.length_a   1.000
_cell.length_b   1.000
_cell.length_c   1.000
_cell.angle_alpha   90.00
_cell.angle_beta   90.00
_cell.angle_gamma   90.00
#
_symmetry.space_group_name_H-M   'P 1'
#
loop_
_entity.id
_entity.type
_entity.pdbx_description
1 polymer ?
#
loop_
_entity_poly.entity_id
_entity_poly.type
_entity_poly.pdbx_seq_one_letter_code
_entity_poly.pdbx_strand_id
1 'polypeptide(L)'
;MSHIKAMKKVALSSIIAASCYSSASLAAPCSAPQWSETTQYKTGDLVTYQGVEFEAKYWVIGAAPNYKNEWDSWKYLGACEDPQNPGPAPHPFTLTAATADLSAGATLFNGFIQLKNGKASWNFEAPADGNYTVSLLVRSPQGEKRNKFFVGSQVFEFTSTDKDDEWVTIGNVTLTAGAKIAGVDGGNGSWGYIDVVGIDIVLAGSPTPTPTPTPTPTPTPTPTPTPTPTPTPTPTPTPTPTPTPTPTPTPTPTPTPTPTPTPTPTPTPTPTPTPTPTPTPTPTPTPTPTPDDVQYFTWNQQSSLVNTRHYEPNEWMEIMSPVSSVTWTVDVPVAAEYRVMVDYAAAHGPRRNTLSIDGSGSQVTFTSKDRAFFTRNVSFDMGSHTIAVEALQGDDGWMNIYGLQVEMVGGLTISTPQNFSDLPSGSDIAVAFTKIGEGAVTYSVNGGATELYTGESPLVIPTSGDGLYDISLGMVGLSTKENRRVQVGELTGPVFVDTAGSQFALGNQPFYFNGSNQYYLMYKPEAMAEDFFKRAASVGLNVVRTWMFCNSTGTHDGVCINRKVGDTFILSKDPADRTAEEQALIDRSFELFDNYVALAEQYNIRLVLSLADHWDYFGNIQTYGGYGSASGREQFKAFITNLVNHYNTRTGKRYNEDPTIMMWELANEPRMSGGVETFKTWVDDIAGHLALVAPNQLVSIGMESSFGAAEQVDSYANLRYVNDNPNVDAISAHLYPTWWNMTDAQTLGNFDQLAALGRELNKPTYIGEFSWPVNTLRGADGRDVIQNYGPSSDQSAVTAWVTQTLAQRAQYFSAWYAKAWENRDAIGGMLGWQLSGLEWGNGGEIGTQWGSGPYGEYSGGWAGNHDGFQYYCVLNASEYSIAGVGAPGSNKEGGIIHLDLHEPVCDIIKQYSDLYKGLNVKP
;
A
#
# COMPACT_ATOMS: atom_id res chain seq x y z
N MET A 1 -11.48 44.60 67.56
CA MET A 1 -10.40 43.60 67.43
C MET A 1 -11.00 42.23 67.68
N SER A 2 -10.73 41.28 66.79
CA SER A 2 -11.38 39.96 66.63
C SER A 2 -12.75 39.94 65.92
N HIS A 3 -12.77 39.14 64.84
CA HIS A 3 -13.87 38.55 64.06
C HIS A 3 -14.78 39.42 63.16
N ILE A 4 -14.74 39.14 61.84
CA ILE A 4 -15.86 38.68 60.99
C ILE A 4 -15.35 38.40 59.56
N LYS A 5 -15.66 37.22 59.02
CA LYS A 5 -15.47 36.78 57.62
C LYS A 5 -16.85 36.88 56.92
N ALA A 6 -17.02 37.75 55.93
CA ALA A 6 -18.03 37.63 54.84
C ALA A 6 -17.97 38.80 53.81
N MET A 7 -17.78 38.44 52.54
CA MET A 7 -18.33 38.99 51.28
C MET A 7 -18.15 40.45 50.78
N LYS A 8 -17.81 40.50 49.46
CA LYS A 8 -18.34 41.32 48.33
C LYS A 8 -17.54 42.53 47.78
N LYS A 9 -17.09 42.37 46.51
CA LYS A 9 -17.53 43.05 45.26
C LYS A 9 -17.07 44.52 44.97
N VAL A 10 -16.56 44.73 43.74
CA VAL A 10 -16.76 45.87 42.78
C VAL A 10 -15.48 46.52 42.20
N ALA A 11 -15.43 46.50 40.85
CA ALA A 11 -14.85 47.42 39.86
C ALA A 11 -13.32 47.59 39.70
N LEU A 12 -12.81 47.19 38.53
CA LEU A 12 -12.38 48.13 37.48
C LEU A 12 -12.18 47.41 36.14
N SER A 13 -13.22 47.37 35.31
CA SER A 13 -13.12 47.03 33.87
C SER A 13 -14.18 47.86 33.14
N SER A 14 -13.76 49.01 32.62
CA SER A 14 -14.57 49.88 31.75
C SER A 14 -13.61 50.75 30.93
N ILE A 15 -13.92 50.89 29.63
CA ILE A 15 -13.30 51.76 28.62
C ILE A 15 -12.11 51.12 27.89
N ILE A 16 -12.37 50.26 26.90
CA ILE A 16 -12.29 50.55 25.45
C ILE A 16 -13.35 49.64 24.80
N ALA A 17 -14.55 50.18 24.59
CA ALA A 17 -15.61 49.56 23.81
C ALA A 17 -16.30 50.70 23.04
N ALA A 18 -15.81 50.99 21.83
CA ALA A 18 -16.51 51.75 20.81
C ALA A 18 -15.71 51.75 19.50
N SER A 19 -15.82 50.67 18.72
CA SER A 19 -15.94 50.74 17.25
C SER A 19 -15.90 49.32 16.65
N CYS A 20 -16.88 49.02 15.79
CA CYS A 20 -17.06 47.83 14.95
C CYS A 20 -17.64 46.57 15.60
N TYR A 21 -18.97 46.55 15.77
CA TYR A 21 -19.80 45.38 15.38
C TYR A 21 -21.14 45.92 14.89
N SER A 22 -21.13 46.46 13.67
CA SER A 22 -22.33 46.55 12.84
C SER A 22 -22.34 45.37 11.88
N SER A 23 -23.54 44.96 11.49
CA SER A 23 -23.94 43.85 10.61
C SER A 23 -23.76 42.45 11.19
N ALA A 24 -24.86 41.70 11.18
CA ALA A 24 -24.88 40.26 11.23
C ALA A 24 -23.78 39.71 10.32
N SER A 25 -22.93 38.84 10.85
CA SER A 25 -21.99 38.07 10.04
C SER A 25 -22.81 37.09 9.20
N LEU A 26 -23.31 37.55 8.04
CA LEU A 26 -23.65 36.67 6.93
C LEU A 26 -22.41 35.80 6.65
N ALA A 27 -22.60 34.51 6.36
CA ALA A 27 -21.49 33.63 6.02
C ALA A 27 -20.68 34.24 4.87
N ALA A 28 -19.36 34.09 4.90
CA ALA A 28 -18.52 34.62 3.82
C ALA A 28 -18.95 34.00 2.46
N PRO A 29 -18.91 34.77 1.36
CA PRO A 29 -19.18 34.22 0.04
C PRO A 29 -18.17 33.11 -0.26
N CYS A 30 -18.63 32.05 -0.93
CA CYS A 30 -17.74 30.95 -1.29
C CYS A 30 -16.58 31.45 -2.16
N SER A 31 -15.36 31.06 -1.80
CA SER A 31 -14.10 31.45 -2.44
C SER A 31 -13.64 30.43 -3.49
N ALA A 32 -14.10 29.18 -3.36
CA ALA A 32 -13.79 28.08 -4.25
C ALA A 32 -14.72 28.01 -5.49
N PRO A 33 -14.24 27.56 -6.65
CA PRO A 33 -15.04 27.39 -7.87
C PRO A 33 -16.16 26.33 -7.70
N GLN A 34 -17.26 26.46 -8.45
CA GLN A 34 -18.39 25.50 -8.40
C GLN A 34 -17.93 24.10 -8.82
N TRP A 35 -18.37 23.09 -8.09
CA TRP A 35 -18.13 21.70 -8.43
C TRP A 35 -18.81 21.33 -9.76
N SER A 36 -18.12 20.54 -10.56
CA SER A 36 -18.58 20.07 -11.87
C SER A 36 -18.34 18.57 -11.98
N GLU A 37 -19.40 17.85 -12.36
CA GLU A 37 -19.39 16.40 -12.56
C GLU A 37 -18.36 15.95 -13.61
N THR A 38 -18.06 16.80 -14.60
CA THR A 38 -17.13 16.49 -15.69
C THR A 38 -15.69 16.97 -15.44
N THR A 39 -15.46 17.71 -14.37
CA THR A 39 -14.15 18.29 -14.05
C THR A 39 -13.38 17.35 -13.14
N GLN A 40 -12.09 17.18 -13.45
CA GLN A 40 -11.16 16.36 -12.70
C GLN A 40 -10.49 17.20 -11.62
N TYR A 41 -10.59 16.79 -10.36
CA TYR A 41 -9.99 17.47 -9.21
C TYR A 41 -8.90 16.61 -8.58
N LYS A 42 -7.78 17.23 -8.19
CA LYS A 42 -6.64 16.60 -7.52
C LYS A 42 -6.68 16.90 -6.01
N THR A 43 -5.91 16.14 -5.23
CA THR A 43 -5.78 16.37 -3.79
C THR A 43 -5.45 17.84 -3.48
N GLY A 44 -6.22 18.44 -2.57
CA GLY A 44 -6.09 19.85 -2.16
C GLY A 44 -6.89 20.83 -3.00
N ASP A 45 -7.48 20.42 -4.14
CA ASP A 45 -8.34 21.30 -4.93
C ASP A 45 -9.62 21.63 -4.17
N LEU A 46 -9.98 22.91 -4.17
CA LEU A 46 -11.16 23.42 -3.48
C LEU A 46 -12.34 23.56 -4.45
N VAL A 47 -13.53 23.15 -4.00
CA VAL A 47 -14.79 23.35 -4.74
C VAL A 47 -15.92 23.81 -3.84
N THR A 48 -16.90 24.46 -4.44
CA THR A 48 -18.18 24.81 -3.81
C THR A 48 -19.28 23.89 -4.34
N TYR A 49 -20.05 23.28 -3.45
CA TYR A 49 -21.23 22.49 -3.82
C TYR A 49 -22.34 22.68 -2.78
N GLN A 50 -23.53 23.11 -3.23
CA GLN A 50 -24.71 23.35 -2.38
C GLN A 50 -24.46 24.33 -1.20
N GLY A 51 -23.68 25.40 -1.40
CA GLY A 51 -23.39 26.38 -0.36
C GLY A 51 -22.39 25.90 0.70
N VAL A 52 -21.52 24.96 0.34
CA VAL A 52 -20.48 24.40 1.19
C VAL A 52 -19.18 24.32 0.41
N GLU A 53 -18.07 24.69 1.06
CA GLU A 53 -16.73 24.48 0.53
C GLU A 53 -16.20 23.09 0.91
N PHE A 54 -15.58 22.45 -0.06
CA PHE A 54 -14.96 21.15 0.07
C PHE A 54 -13.54 21.17 -0.47
N GLU A 55 -12.68 20.36 0.12
CA GLU A 55 -11.33 20.07 -0.37
C GLU A 55 -11.29 18.63 -0.87
N ALA A 56 -10.81 18.39 -2.09
CA ALA A 56 -10.59 17.05 -2.59
C ALA A 56 -9.51 16.35 -1.75
N LYS A 57 -9.84 15.21 -1.12
CA LYS A 57 -8.89 14.42 -0.31
C LYS A 57 -7.94 13.61 -1.18
N TYR A 58 -8.42 13.21 -2.34
CA TYR A 58 -7.73 12.43 -3.36
C TYR A 58 -8.25 12.84 -4.72
N TRP A 59 -7.74 12.18 -5.76
CA TRP A 59 -8.18 12.42 -7.12
C TRP A 59 -9.66 12.03 -7.31
N VAL A 60 -10.49 12.93 -7.85
CA VAL A 60 -11.93 12.71 -7.98
C VAL A 60 -12.51 13.34 -9.26
N ILE A 61 -13.38 12.60 -9.94
CA ILE A 61 -14.19 13.03 -11.08
C ILE A 61 -15.60 12.42 -10.95
N GLY A 62 -16.65 13.13 -11.34
CA GLY A 62 -18.03 12.61 -11.32
C GLY A 62 -18.71 12.52 -9.96
N ALA A 63 -17.99 12.28 -8.86
CA ALA A 63 -18.59 12.19 -7.53
C ALA A 63 -18.88 13.58 -6.93
N ALA A 64 -20.16 13.88 -6.69
CA ALA A 64 -20.60 15.13 -6.07
C ALA A 64 -20.16 15.21 -4.59
N PRO A 65 -19.63 16.36 -4.12
CA PRO A 65 -19.23 16.52 -2.73
C PRO A 65 -20.38 16.27 -1.76
N ASN A 66 -20.16 15.37 -0.80
CA ASN A 66 -21.16 15.05 0.22
C ASN A 66 -20.62 15.27 1.63
N TYR A 67 -21.14 16.29 2.32
CA TYR A 67 -20.78 16.57 3.71
C TYR A 67 -21.32 15.52 4.71
N LYS A 68 -22.17 14.59 4.26
CA LYS A 68 -22.79 13.54 5.09
C LYS A 68 -21.94 12.28 5.23
N ASN A 69 -20.87 12.12 4.45
CA ASN A 69 -20.02 10.92 4.49
C ASN A 69 -18.54 11.33 4.68
N GLU A 70 -18.01 11.08 5.86
CA GLU A 70 -16.62 11.42 6.21
C GLU A 70 -15.57 10.61 5.43
N TRP A 71 -15.98 9.51 4.80
CA TRP A 71 -15.17 8.66 3.92
C TRP A 71 -15.30 9.01 2.44
N ASP A 72 -16.04 10.07 2.12
CA ASP A 72 -16.16 10.56 0.75
C ASP A 72 -14.86 11.23 0.29
N SER A 73 -14.72 11.34 -1.03
CA SER A 73 -13.61 11.95 -1.77
C SER A 73 -13.38 13.42 -1.46
N TRP A 74 -14.33 14.02 -0.73
CA TRP A 74 -14.40 15.41 -0.39
C TRP A 74 -14.33 15.61 1.12
N LYS A 75 -13.49 16.53 1.57
CA LYS A 75 -13.37 16.98 2.95
C LYS A 75 -14.22 18.23 3.12
N TYR A 76 -15.17 18.18 4.04
CA TYR A 76 -15.99 19.33 4.40
C TYR A 76 -15.14 20.43 5.07
N LEU A 77 -15.20 21.65 4.56
CA LEU A 77 -14.49 22.81 5.13
C LEU A 77 -15.40 23.82 5.82
N GLY A 78 -16.68 23.88 5.45
CA GLY A 78 -17.65 24.79 6.07
C GLY A 78 -18.73 25.28 5.11
N ALA A 79 -19.81 25.83 5.65
CA ALA A 79 -20.86 26.48 4.87
C ALA A 79 -20.45 27.89 4.41
N CYS A 80 -20.91 28.31 3.23
CA CYS A 80 -20.65 29.61 2.61
C CYS A 80 -21.84 30.09 1.76
N GLU A 81 -21.87 31.36 1.33
CA GLU A 81 -22.93 31.88 0.45
C GLU A 81 -22.62 31.67 -1.05
N ASP A 82 -23.46 30.89 -1.75
CA ASP A 82 -23.43 30.66 -3.21
C ASP A 82 -24.61 31.39 -3.91
N PRO A 83 -24.35 32.47 -4.69
CA PRO A 83 -25.39 33.23 -5.38
C PRO A 83 -26.04 32.51 -6.58
N GLN A 84 -25.39 31.47 -7.15
CA GLN A 84 -25.84 30.80 -8.38
C GLN A 84 -26.63 29.53 -8.10
N ASN A 85 -26.38 28.87 -6.96
CA ASN A 85 -27.07 27.65 -6.56
C ASN A 85 -27.40 27.72 -5.06
N PRO A 86 -28.48 28.43 -4.67
CA PRO A 86 -28.86 28.52 -3.27
C PRO A 86 -29.25 27.13 -2.78
N GLY A 87 -28.40 26.51 -1.96
CA GLY A 87 -28.77 25.37 -1.14
C GLY A 87 -29.97 25.71 -0.24
N PRO A 88 -30.55 24.74 0.49
CA PRO A 88 -31.60 25.04 1.47
C PRO A 88 -31.14 26.21 2.34
N ALA A 89 -31.97 27.27 2.39
CA ALA A 89 -31.57 28.56 2.94
C ALA A 89 -30.86 28.38 4.29
N PRO A 90 -29.65 28.98 4.49
CA PRO A 90 -28.97 28.86 5.76
C PRO A 90 -29.90 29.39 6.85
N HIS A 91 -30.30 28.48 7.74
CA HIS A 91 -31.21 28.80 8.81
C HIS A 91 -30.50 29.76 9.78
N PRO A 92 -31.16 30.84 10.21
CA PRO A 92 -30.51 32.00 10.81
C PRO A 92 -29.76 31.72 12.12
N PHE A 93 -29.91 30.52 12.70
CA PHE A 93 -29.18 30.09 13.89
C PHE A 93 -28.78 28.61 13.80
N THR A 94 -27.88 28.27 12.86
CA THR A 94 -27.21 26.96 12.87
C THR A 94 -26.05 27.01 13.85
N LEU A 95 -26.23 26.46 15.05
CA LEU A 95 -25.19 26.37 16.07
C LEU A 95 -24.31 25.15 15.77
N THR A 96 -23.01 25.38 15.59
CA THR A 96 -22.04 24.34 15.24
C THR A 96 -21.25 23.86 16.44
N ALA A 97 -20.68 22.65 16.34
CA ALA A 97 -19.86 22.05 17.38
C ALA A 97 -18.69 22.94 17.84
N ALA A 98 -18.12 23.73 16.93
CA ALA A 98 -16.98 24.61 17.20
C ALA A 98 -17.29 25.78 18.16
N THR A 99 -18.56 26.11 18.36
CA THR A 99 -18.99 27.29 19.15
C THR A 99 -19.61 26.92 20.51
N ALA A 100 -19.56 25.65 20.88
CA ALA A 100 -20.21 25.15 22.10
C ALA A 100 -19.33 25.27 23.35
N ASP A 101 -19.93 25.68 24.45
CA ASP A 101 -19.39 25.49 25.80
C ASP A 101 -19.69 24.06 26.27
N LEU A 102 -18.63 23.31 26.62
CA LEU A 102 -18.70 21.89 26.97
C LEU A 102 -18.54 21.65 28.47
N SER A 103 -19.36 20.79 29.05
CA SER A 103 -19.19 20.32 30.44
C SER A 103 -18.30 19.06 30.51
N ALA A 104 -17.89 18.68 31.73
CA ALA A 104 -17.31 17.35 31.96
C ALA A 104 -18.26 16.26 31.45
N GLY A 105 -17.74 15.32 30.66
CA GLY A 105 -18.53 14.31 29.94
C GLY A 105 -18.96 14.70 28.52
N ALA A 106 -18.55 15.88 28.03
CA ALA A 106 -18.72 16.31 26.64
C ALA A 106 -17.35 16.51 25.98
N THR A 107 -17.18 16.02 24.76
CA THR A 107 -15.92 16.11 24.00
C THR A 107 -16.18 16.51 22.56
N LEU A 108 -15.43 17.50 22.06
CA LEU A 108 -15.39 17.82 20.64
C LEU A 108 -14.52 16.78 19.94
N PHE A 109 -15.07 16.12 18.93
CA PHE A 109 -14.38 15.08 18.17
C PHE A 109 -14.76 15.22 16.69
N ASN A 110 -13.78 15.42 15.81
CA ASN A 110 -13.95 15.52 14.35
C ASN A 110 -15.16 16.36 13.88
N GLY A 111 -15.38 17.54 14.49
CA GLY A 111 -16.41 18.49 14.04
C GLY A 111 -17.82 18.28 14.60
N PHE A 112 -18.04 17.30 15.48
CA PHE A 112 -19.29 17.13 16.26
C PHE A 112 -19.00 17.00 17.75
N ILE A 113 -20.02 17.12 18.60
CA ILE A 113 -19.88 17.03 20.06
C ILE A 113 -20.45 15.70 20.56
N GLN A 114 -19.59 14.86 21.13
CA GLN A 114 -20.02 13.64 21.79
C GLN A 114 -20.34 13.89 23.27
N LEU A 115 -21.54 13.50 23.70
CA LEU A 115 -22.02 13.64 25.09
C LEU A 115 -22.13 12.27 25.78
N LYS A 116 -21.13 11.97 26.61
CA LYS A 116 -21.07 10.83 27.53
C LYS A 116 -21.45 11.29 28.95
N ASN A 117 -22.74 11.58 29.13
CA ASN A 117 -23.34 12.13 30.36
C ASN A 117 -22.91 13.59 30.67
N GLY A 118 -22.39 14.30 29.65
CA GLY A 118 -22.10 15.73 29.70
C GLY A 118 -23.13 16.58 28.95
N LYS A 119 -22.86 17.88 28.87
CA LYS A 119 -23.72 18.91 28.26
C LYS A 119 -22.91 19.75 27.27
N ALA A 120 -23.57 20.12 26.18
CA ALA A 120 -23.13 21.16 25.26
C ALA A 120 -24.12 22.31 25.31
N SER A 121 -23.63 23.55 25.38
CA SER A 121 -24.46 24.74 25.38
C SER A 121 -23.90 25.85 24.51
N TRP A 122 -24.79 26.68 23.97
CA TRP A 122 -24.46 27.80 23.10
C TRP A 122 -25.22 29.05 23.54
N ASN A 123 -24.54 30.18 23.48
CA ASN A 123 -25.18 31.49 23.62
C ASN A 123 -25.66 31.95 22.24
N PHE A 124 -26.92 32.38 22.14
CA PHE A 124 -27.46 32.98 20.91
C PHE A 124 -28.39 34.15 21.25
N GLU A 125 -28.68 35.02 20.27
CA GLU A 125 -29.56 36.17 20.45
C GLU A 125 -30.88 35.96 19.72
N ALA A 126 -31.99 35.89 20.45
CA ALA A 126 -33.31 35.79 19.84
C ALA A 126 -33.69 37.16 19.24
N PRO A 127 -33.96 37.27 17.93
CA PRO A 127 -34.12 38.57 17.28
C PRO A 127 -35.44 39.29 17.62
N ALA A 128 -36.48 38.54 17.99
CA ALA A 128 -37.78 39.08 18.34
C ALA A 128 -38.53 38.18 19.34
N ASP A 129 -39.53 38.75 20.01
CA ASP A 129 -40.50 37.97 20.77
C ASP A 129 -41.33 37.10 19.80
N GLY A 130 -41.41 35.79 20.05
CA GLY A 130 -42.20 34.91 19.20
C GLY A 130 -42.03 33.42 19.47
N ASN A 131 -42.72 32.61 18.67
CA ASN A 131 -42.59 31.15 18.70
C ASN A 131 -41.50 30.71 17.74
N TYR A 132 -40.60 29.86 18.18
CA TYR A 132 -39.51 29.31 17.39
C TYR A 132 -39.67 27.79 17.29
N THR A 133 -39.36 27.21 16.15
CA THR A 133 -39.22 25.76 15.96
C THR A 133 -37.77 25.38 16.24
N VAL A 134 -37.56 24.30 17.00
CA VAL A 134 -36.23 23.76 17.30
C VAL A 134 -36.05 22.41 16.62
N SER A 135 -34.94 22.26 15.91
CA SER A 135 -34.50 21.00 15.31
C SER A 135 -33.06 20.67 15.72
N LEU A 136 -32.74 19.39 15.84
CA LEU A 136 -31.42 18.88 16.16
C LEU A 136 -30.95 17.88 15.11
N LEU A 137 -29.69 17.96 14.72
CA LEU A 137 -28.99 16.91 13.96
C LEU A 137 -28.12 16.15 14.96
N VAL A 138 -28.53 14.92 15.27
CA VAL A 138 -27.95 14.09 16.33
C VAL A 138 -27.90 12.63 15.91
N ARG A 139 -26.84 11.91 16.27
CA ARG A 139 -26.74 10.45 16.07
C ARG A 139 -26.41 9.72 17.36
N SER A 140 -26.88 8.48 17.51
CA SER A 140 -26.62 7.63 18.67
C SER A 140 -25.98 6.30 18.24
N PRO A 141 -24.64 6.24 18.10
CA PRO A 141 -23.95 5.08 17.51
C PRO A 141 -24.05 3.77 18.31
N GLN A 142 -24.63 3.81 19.52
CA GLN A 142 -24.72 2.68 20.45
C GLN A 142 -26.16 2.43 20.92
N GLY A 143 -27.14 2.53 20.01
CA GLY A 143 -28.55 2.26 20.27
C GLY A 143 -29.32 3.47 20.82
N GLU A 144 -30.55 3.25 21.29
CA GLU A 144 -31.43 4.34 21.73
C GLU A 144 -30.98 4.99 23.04
N LYS A 145 -30.88 6.33 23.06
CA LYS A 145 -30.51 7.10 24.25
C LYS A 145 -31.49 8.23 24.52
N ARG A 146 -31.92 8.39 25.78
CA ARG A 146 -32.74 9.52 26.23
C ARG A 146 -31.88 10.73 26.58
N ASN A 147 -32.20 11.87 25.99
CA ASN A 147 -31.48 13.14 26.11
C ASN A 147 -32.45 14.28 26.42
N LYS A 148 -31.89 15.44 26.79
CA LYS A 148 -32.68 16.65 26.98
C LYS A 148 -32.13 17.79 26.14
N PHE A 149 -33.00 18.46 25.40
CA PHE A 149 -32.71 19.77 24.84
C PHE A 149 -33.24 20.84 25.79
N PHE A 150 -32.52 21.91 25.99
CA PHE A 150 -32.98 23.06 26.75
C PHE A 150 -32.76 24.36 25.99
N VAL A 151 -33.67 25.30 26.15
CA VAL A 151 -33.52 26.67 25.65
C VAL A 151 -34.19 27.65 26.60
N GLY A 152 -33.40 28.59 27.14
CA GLY A 152 -33.84 29.41 28.26
C GLY A 152 -34.24 28.55 29.47
N SER A 153 -35.46 28.70 29.97
CA SER A 153 -36.01 27.89 31.06
C SER A 153 -36.82 26.67 30.59
N GLN A 154 -36.94 26.45 29.27
CA GLN A 154 -37.73 25.37 28.69
C GLN A 154 -36.83 24.15 28.43
N VAL A 155 -37.35 22.95 28.74
CA VAL A 155 -36.62 21.68 28.60
C VAL A 155 -37.51 20.66 27.90
N PHE A 156 -36.96 19.98 26.90
CA PHE A 156 -37.60 18.96 26.07
C PHE A 156 -36.83 17.66 26.20
N GLU A 157 -37.52 16.56 26.48
CA GLU A 157 -36.90 15.23 26.45
C GLU A 157 -37.10 14.61 25.07
N PHE A 158 -36.05 14.03 24.51
CA PHE A 158 -36.10 13.30 23.25
C PHE A 158 -35.23 12.04 23.32
N THR A 159 -35.54 11.06 22.48
CA THR A 159 -34.73 9.83 22.38
C THR A 159 -34.03 9.84 21.03
N SER A 160 -32.70 9.74 21.02
CA SER A 160 -31.90 9.59 19.80
C SER A 160 -31.75 8.11 19.48
N THR A 161 -31.86 7.71 18.21
CA THR A 161 -31.73 6.31 17.77
C THR A 161 -30.50 6.11 16.87
N ASP A 162 -30.23 4.87 16.49
CA ASP A 162 -29.09 4.47 15.63
C ASP A 162 -29.25 4.89 14.15
N LYS A 163 -30.35 5.57 13.80
CA LYS A 163 -30.71 5.91 12.41
C LYS A 163 -30.64 7.39 12.03
N ASP A 164 -30.09 8.25 12.88
CA ASP A 164 -30.30 9.68 12.73
C ASP A 164 -29.06 10.40 12.14
N ASP A 165 -28.95 10.42 10.81
CA ASP A 165 -28.21 11.45 10.04
C ASP A 165 -29.20 12.47 9.43
N GLU A 166 -30.35 12.66 10.08
CA GLU A 166 -31.43 13.57 9.68
C GLU A 166 -31.77 14.59 10.79
N TRP A 167 -32.27 15.76 10.40
CA TRP A 167 -32.73 16.78 11.33
C TRP A 167 -34.03 16.32 12.01
N VAL A 168 -33.99 16.19 13.34
CA VAL A 168 -35.14 15.83 14.17
C VAL A 168 -35.72 17.08 14.80
N THR A 169 -36.98 17.40 14.49
CA THR A 169 -37.72 18.49 15.14
C THR A 169 -38.07 18.11 16.58
N ILE A 170 -37.52 18.85 17.54
CA ILE A 170 -37.71 18.59 18.98
C ILE A 170 -39.00 19.24 19.50
N GLY A 171 -39.37 20.40 18.98
CA GLY A 171 -40.61 21.09 19.36
C GLY A 171 -40.58 22.60 19.10
N ASN A 172 -41.65 23.28 19.52
CA ASN A 172 -41.79 24.73 19.43
C ASN A 172 -41.56 25.39 20.80
N VAL A 173 -40.85 26.52 20.81
CA VAL A 173 -40.46 27.27 22.01
C VAL A 173 -40.85 28.73 21.86
N THR A 174 -41.51 29.31 22.87
CA THR A 174 -41.74 30.77 22.89
C THR A 174 -40.55 31.45 23.53
N LEU A 175 -39.91 32.39 22.82
CA LEU A 175 -38.75 33.15 23.31
C LEU A 175 -39.07 34.65 23.27
N THR A 176 -38.56 35.38 24.25
CA THR A 176 -38.44 36.85 24.17
C THR A 176 -37.14 37.23 23.47
N ALA A 177 -37.10 38.43 22.87
CA ALA A 177 -35.92 38.98 22.23
C ALA A 177 -34.72 39.09 23.19
N GLY A 178 -33.51 39.08 22.63
CA GLY A 178 -32.24 39.18 23.34
C GLY A 178 -31.60 37.83 23.69
N ALA A 179 -30.47 37.88 24.38
CA ALA A 179 -29.62 36.72 24.66
C ALA A 179 -30.35 35.55 25.32
N LYS A 180 -30.08 34.33 24.83
CA LYS A 180 -30.58 33.03 25.29
C LYS A 180 -29.44 32.02 25.30
N ILE A 181 -29.65 30.95 26.05
CA ILE A 181 -28.79 29.78 26.07
C ILE A 181 -29.61 28.60 25.57
N ALA A 182 -29.12 27.90 24.56
CA ALA A 182 -29.63 26.60 24.13
C ALA A 182 -28.59 25.52 24.41
N GLY A 183 -29.01 24.27 24.58
CA GLY A 183 -28.07 23.18 24.77
C GLY A 183 -28.69 21.80 24.76
N VAL A 184 -27.82 20.79 24.63
CA VAL A 184 -28.17 19.38 24.72
C VAL A 184 -27.47 18.78 25.94
N ASP A 185 -28.24 18.10 26.76
CA ASP A 185 -27.79 17.33 27.92
C ASP A 185 -27.97 15.84 27.61
N GLY A 186 -26.84 15.12 27.59
CA GLY A 186 -26.80 13.68 27.30
C GLY A 186 -27.45 12.81 28.39
N GLY A 187 -27.98 13.40 29.46
CA GLY A 187 -28.69 12.71 30.53
C GLY A 187 -27.79 11.86 31.44
N ASN A 188 -28.21 11.63 32.68
CA ASN A 188 -27.51 10.72 33.61
C ASN A 188 -28.29 9.40 33.72
N GLY A 189 -27.59 8.26 33.56
CA GLY A 189 -28.12 6.93 33.86
C GLY A 189 -28.60 6.08 32.68
N SER A 190 -28.43 6.54 31.44
CA SER A 190 -28.62 5.74 30.21
C SER A 190 -27.25 5.32 29.65
N TRP A 191 -27.09 4.05 29.26
CA TRP A 191 -25.85 3.55 28.64
C TRP A 191 -25.66 4.16 27.23
N GLY A 192 -24.41 4.34 26.79
CA GLY A 192 -24.06 4.94 25.47
C GLY A 192 -23.77 6.45 25.48
N TYR A 193 -23.62 7.05 24.29
CA TYR A 193 -23.37 8.48 24.05
C TYR A 193 -24.19 8.99 22.87
N ILE A 194 -24.43 10.31 22.82
CA ILE A 194 -25.07 11.01 21.70
C ILE A 194 -24.04 11.94 21.05
N ASP A 195 -23.98 11.94 19.74
CA ASP A 195 -23.19 12.89 18.96
C ASP A 195 -24.11 14.00 18.46
N VAL A 196 -23.82 15.24 18.82
CA VAL A 196 -24.55 16.45 18.39
C VAL A 196 -23.77 17.11 17.27
N VAL A 197 -24.37 17.13 16.08
CA VAL A 197 -23.75 17.66 14.85
C VAL A 197 -24.19 19.10 14.61
N GLY A 198 -25.47 19.42 14.87
CA GLY A 198 -26.00 20.77 14.69
C GLY A 198 -27.32 21.02 15.42
N ILE A 199 -27.62 22.30 15.67
CA ILE A 199 -28.89 22.77 16.25
C ILE A 199 -29.42 23.90 15.38
N ASP A 200 -30.72 23.87 15.08
CA ASP A 200 -31.42 24.91 14.35
C ASP A 200 -32.61 25.44 15.16
N ILE A 201 -32.76 26.76 15.23
CA ILE A 201 -33.81 27.47 15.99
C ILE A 201 -34.41 28.57 15.10
N VAL A 202 -35.64 28.37 14.61
CA VAL A 202 -36.22 29.22 13.56
C VAL A 202 -37.51 29.89 14.03
N LEU A 203 -37.64 31.22 13.89
CA LEU A 203 -38.87 31.94 14.22
C LEU A 203 -40.03 31.48 13.30
N ALA A 204 -41.07 30.89 13.89
CA ALA A 204 -42.24 30.38 13.21
C ALA A 204 -43.00 31.55 12.53
N GLY A 205 -43.00 31.57 11.20
CA GLY A 205 -43.67 32.59 10.39
C GLY A 205 -42.74 33.55 9.64
N SER A 206 -41.42 33.34 9.64
CA SER A 206 -40.51 34.03 8.71
C SER A 206 -40.80 33.58 7.26
N PRO A 207 -41.11 34.47 6.30
CA PRO A 207 -41.44 34.08 4.93
C PRO A 207 -40.23 33.46 4.24
N THR A 208 -40.34 32.20 3.83
CA THR A 208 -39.44 31.59 2.85
C THR A 208 -39.40 32.49 1.60
N PRO A 209 -38.23 32.96 1.12
CA PRO A 209 -38.17 33.72 -0.12
C PRO A 209 -38.72 32.85 -1.25
N THR A 210 -39.78 33.34 -1.89
CA THR A 210 -40.36 32.69 -3.07
C THR A 210 -39.30 32.67 -4.17
N PRO A 211 -39.06 31.53 -4.84
CA PRO A 211 -38.07 31.46 -5.91
C PRO A 211 -38.41 32.53 -6.96
N THR A 212 -37.44 33.41 -7.22
CA THR A 212 -37.55 34.40 -8.28
C THR A 212 -37.60 33.62 -9.60
N PRO A 213 -38.59 33.83 -10.48
CA PRO A 213 -38.69 33.09 -11.73
C PRO A 213 -37.40 33.27 -12.53
N THR A 214 -36.74 32.15 -12.82
CA THR A 214 -35.56 32.08 -13.68
C THR A 214 -35.89 32.78 -15.01
N PRO A 215 -35.08 33.73 -15.50
CA PRO A 215 -35.30 34.34 -16.79
C PRO A 215 -35.27 33.24 -17.85
N THR A 216 -36.39 33.11 -18.57
CA THR A 216 -36.50 32.24 -19.75
C THR A 216 -35.35 32.56 -20.70
N PRO A 217 -34.54 31.57 -21.15
CA PRO A 217 -33.49 31.82 -22.12
C PRO A 217 -34.12 32.43 -23.36
N THR A 218 -33.65 33.62 -23.72
CA THR A 218 -33.98 34.27 -24.97
C THR A 218 -33.45 33.38 -26.10
N PRO A 219 -34.23 33.06 -27.14
CA PRO A 219 -33.76 32.18 -28.21
C PRO A 219 -32.51 32.76 -28.86
N THR A 220 -31.39 32.06 -28.70
CA THR A 220 -30.15 32.33 -29.43
C THR A 220 -30.44 32.21 -30.93
N PRO A 221 -30.04 33.17 -31.77
CA PRO A 221 -30.26 33.09 -33.21
C PRO A 221 -29.64 31.80 -33.75
N THR A 222 -30.47 30.99 -34.40
CA THR A 222 -30.08 29.76 -35.09
C THR A 222 -28.90 30.04 -36.01
N PRO A 223 -27.76 29.32 -35.89
CA PRO A 223 -26.70 29.42 -36.88
C PRO A 223 -27.26 28.99 -38.24
N THR A 224 -27.13 29.89 -39.22
CA THR A 224 -27.45 29.67 -40.63
C THR A 224 -26.76 28.38 -41.10
N PRO A 225 -27.44 27.46 -41.81
CA PRO A 225 -26.84 26.23 -42.29
C PRO A 225 -25.66 26.54 -43.22
N THR A 226 -24.46 26.12 -42.80
CA THR A 226 -23.29 26.06 -43.67
C THR A 226 -23.61 25.10 -44.82
N PRO A 227 -23.36 25.47 -46.09
CA PRO A 227 -23.66 24.60 -47.23
C PRO A 227 -22.94 23.26 -47.09
N THR A 228 -23.72 22.19 -47.17
CA THR A 228 -23.26 20.80 -47.21
C THR A 228 -22.22 20.65 -48.33
N PRO A 229 -20.99 20.15 -48.05
CA PRO A 229 -20.08 19.79 -49.12
C PRO A 229 -20.74 18.71 -49.98
N THR A 230 -20.76 18.97 -51.29
CA THR A 230 -21.28 18.07 -52.31
C THR A 230 -20.57 16.72 -52.22
N PRO A 231 -21.28 15.57 -52.27
CA PRO A 231 -20.65 14.26 -52.21
C PRO A 231 -19.63 14.12 -53.33
N THR A 232 -18.38 13.90 -52.94
CA THR A 232 -17.32 13.49 -53.88
C THR A 232 -17.70 12.10 -54.41
N PRO A 233 -17.68 11.86 -55.73
CA PRO A 233 -18.07 10.58 -56.30
C PRO A 233 -17.21 9.45 -55.73
N THR A 234 -17.87 8.44 -55.20
CA THR A 234 -17.28 7.17 -54.75
C THR A 234 -16.43 6.58 -55.88
N PRO A 235 -15.13 6.31 -55.66
CA PRO A 235 -14.34 5.58 -56.66
C PRO A 235 -14.92 4.18 -56.83
N THR A 236 -15.25 3.88 -58.08
CA THR A 236 -15.72 2.59 -58.58
C THR A 236 -14.80 1.45 -58.10
N PRO A 237 -15.32 0.30 -57.61
CA PRO A 237 -14.50 -0.81 -57.16
C PRO A 237 -13.58 -1.28 -58.29
N THR A 238 -12.28 -1.26 -58.01
CA THR A 238 -11.25 -1.81 -58.90
C THR A 238 -11.38 -3.34 -58.88
N PRO A 239 -11.42 -4.03 -60.03
CA PRO A 239 -11.59 -5.48 -60.07
C PRO A 239 -10.44 -6.19 -59.36
N THR A 240 -10.83 -7.13 -58.50
CA THR A 240 -9.95 -8.06 -57.77
C THR A 240 -9.01 -8.78 -58.74
N PRO A 241 -7.68 -8.70 -58.57
CA PRO A 241 -6.76 -9.48 -59.39
C PRO A 241 -6.92 -10.98 -59.08
N THR A 242 -7.17 -11.75 -60.14
CA THR A 242 -7.27 -13.20 -60.16
C THR A 242 -5.97 -13.83 -59.61
N PRO A 243 -6.03 -14.87 -58.75
CA PRO A 243 -4.85 -15.52 -58.21
C PRO A 243 -4.00 -16.14 -59.33
N THR A 244 -2.73 -15.76 -59.36
CA THR A 244 -1.72 -16.30 -60.28
C THR A 244 -1.24 -17.66 -59.74
N PRO A 245 -1.15 -18.72 -60.56
CA PRO A 245 -0.83 -20.06 -60.08
C PRO A 245 0.59 -20.16 -59.49
N THR A 246 0.67 -20.86 -58.38
CA THR A 246 1.87 -21.21 -57.61
C THR A 246 2.91 -21.91 -58.48
N PRO A 247 4.14 -21.37 -58.63
CA PRO A 247 5.23 -22.09 -59.29
C PRO A 247 5.78 -23.21 -58.40
N THR A 248 5.91 -24.39 -58.99
CA THR A 248 6.45 -25.64 -58.45
C THR A 248 7.90 -25.47 -57.96
N PRO A 249 8.32 -26.14 -56.85
CA PRO A 249 9.67 -26.01 -56.31
C PRO A 249 10.75 -26.59 -57.26
N THR A 250 11.74 -25.76 -57.58
CA THR A 250 12.96 -26.13 -58.32
C THR A 250 14.01 -26.65 -57.33
N PRO A 251 14.71 -27.77 -57.61
CA PRO A 251 15.61 -28.42 -56.65
C PRO A 251 16.88 -27.61 -56.34
N THR A 252 17.27 -27.65 -55.06
CA THR A 252 18.45 -27.02 -54.46
C THR A 252 19.76 -27.59 -55.05
N PRO A 253 20.67 -26.76 -55.60
CA PRO A 253 22.01 -27.19 -55.94
C PRO A 253 22.97 -27.16 -54.73
N THR A 254 23.82 -28.17 -54.69
CA THR A 254 24.88 -28.53 -53.73
C THR A 254 25.97 -27.45 -53.58
N PRO A 255 26.62 -27.30 -52.41
CA PRO A 255 27.60 -26.24 -52.15
C PRO A 255 28.93 -26.37 -52.91
N THR A 256 29.49 -25.23 -53.30
CA THR A 256 30.81 -25.07 -53.96
C THR A 256 31.81 -24.41 -52.97
N PRO A 257 33.08 -24.86 -52.90
CA PRO A 257 34.00 -24.50 -51.83
C PRO A 257 34.60 -23.08 -51.91
N THR A 258 34.93 -22.57 -50.73
CA THR A 258 35.51 -21.26 -50.41
C THR A 258 36.93 -21.05 -50.99
N PRO A 259 37.22 -19.91 -51.66
CA PRO A 259 38.59 -19.47 -51.88
C PRO A 259 39.12 -18.53 -50.78
N THR A 260 40.42 -18.70 -50.53
CA THR A 260 41.33 -18.14 -49.51
C THR A 260 41.48 -16.61 -49.54
N PRO A 261 41.78 -15.93 -48.41
CA PRO A 261 41.91 -14.47 -48.33
C PRO A 261 43.18 -13.89 -48.97
N THR A 262 43.05 -12.69 -49.55
CA THR A 262 44.13 -11.85 -50.12
C THR A 262 44.47 -10.71 -49.16
N PRO A 263 45.76 -10.32 -48.97
CA PRO A 263 46.18 -9.43 -47.89
C PRO A 263 45.85 -7.93 -48.09
N THR A 264 45.67 -7.27 -46.95
CA THR A 264 45.31 -5.87 -46.70
C THR A 264 46.39 -4.86 -47.16
N PRO A 265 46.02 -3.76 -47.86
CA PRO A 265 46.92 -2.62 -48.04
C PRO A 265 46.91 -1.66 -46.83
N THR A 266 48.09 -1.13 -46.54
CA THR A 266 48.49 -0.26 -45.42
C THR A 266 47.80 1.12 -45.42
N PRO A 267 47.44 1.71 -44.25
CA PRO A 267 46.78 3.01 -44.17
C PRO A 267 47.71 4.21 -44.44
N THR A 268 47.15 5.21 -45.12
CA THR A 268 47.73 6.54 -45.41
C THR A 268 47.58 7.49 -44.21
N PRO A 269 48.55 8.36 -43.88
CA PRO A 269 48.47 9.26 -42.73
C PRO A 269 47.44 10.38 -42.89
N THR A 270 46.67 10.61 -41.83
CA THR A 270 45.59 11.61 -41.68
C THR A 270 46.17 13.01 -41.37
N PRO A 271 45.60 14.10 -41.92
CA PRO A 271 46.14 15.47 -41.77
C PRO A 271 45.95 16.08 -40.38
N THR A 272 46.89 16.99 -40.06
CA THR A 272 47.06 17.75 -38.81
C THR A 272 45.87 18.68 -38.48
N PRO A 273 45.44 18.78 -37.20
CA PRO A 273 44.27 19.57 -36.81
C PRO A 273 44.53 21.09 -36.78
N THR A 274 43.52 21.84 -37.20
CA THR A 274 43.38 23.30 -37.12
C THR A 274 43.09 23.75 -35.68
N PRO A 275 43.64 24.87 -35.17
CA PRO A 275 43.40 25.32 -33.80
C PRO A 275 41.95 25.81 -33.60
N THR A 276 41.31 25.27 -32.57
CA THR A 276 39.95 25.58 -32.08
C THR A 276 39.92 26.94 -31.37
N PRO A 277 38.87 27.76 -31.53
CA PRO A 277 38.75 29.06 -30.84
C PRO A 277 38.64 28.89 -29.32
N THR A 278 39.30 29.80 -28.60
CA THR A 278 39.35 29.90 -27.13
C THR A 278 37.96 30.07 -26.52
N PRO A 279 37.56 29.27 -25.52
CA PRO A 279 36.26 29.38 -24.88
C PRO A 279 36.14 30.67 -24.05
N THR A 280 34.98 31.31 -24.17
CA THR A 280 34.48 32.40 -23.31
C THR A 280 34.46 31.93 -21.84
N PRO A 281 34.86 32.76 -20.85
CA PRO A 281 34.83 32.35 -19.45
C PRO A 281 33.41 31.99 -19.01
N THR A 282 33.25 30.75 -18.58
CA THR A 282 32.05 30.21 -17.93
C THR A 282 31.73 31.04 -16.68
N PRO A 283 30.46 31.40 -16.42
CA PRO A 283 30.09 32.06 -15.17
C PRO A 283 30.55 31.20 -13.99
N THR A 284 31.23 31.84 -13.04
CA THR A 284 31.72 31.21 -11.82
C THR A 284 30.54 30.52 -11.11
N PRO A 285 30.59 29.20 -10.85
CA PRO A 285 29.56 28.53 -10.07
C PRO A 285 29.48 29.17 -8.69
N THR A 286 28.25 29.45 -8.25
CA THR A 286 27.95 29.76 -6.85
C THR A 286 28.54 28.64 -5.98
N PRO A 287 29.26 28.94 -4.89
CA PRO A 287 29.94 27.92 -4.10
C PRO A 287 28.92 26.87 -3.61
N THR A 288 29.09 25.65 -4.09
CA THR A 288 28.47 24.46 -3.50
C THR A 288 29.05 24.29 -2.09
N PRO A 289 28.23 24.08 -1.04
CA PRO A 289 28.73 23.85 0.31
C PRO A 289 29.71 22.67 0.28
N THR A 290 30.89 22.87 0.87
CA THR A 290 31.97 21.90 0.83
C THR A 290 31.77 20.89 1.97
N PRO A 291 31.92 19.57 1.77
CA PRO A 291 31.47 18.55 2.74
C PRO A 291 32.37 18.34 3.97
N ASP A 292 33.33 19.22 4.23
CA ASP A 292 34.19 19.18 5.43
C ASP A 292 33.59 19.92 6.63
N ASP A 293 32.32 20.34 6.55
CA ASP A 293 31.59 20.99 7.66
C ASP A 293 31.21 19.98 8.75
N VAL A 294 32.23 19.39 9.39
CA VAL A 294 32.06 18.77 10.70
C VAL A 294 31.77 19.92 11.67
N GLN A 295 30.50 20.03 12.08
CA GLN A 295 30.12 21.02 13.07
C GLN A 295 30.36 20.44 14.46
N TYR A 296 31.29 21.07 15.19
CA TYR A 296 31.61 20.73 16.57
C TYR A 296 30.87 21.68 17.51
N PHE A 297 29.90 21.14 18.23
CA PHE A 297 29.16 21.86 19.25
C PHE A 297 29.64 21.45 20.62
N THR A 298 30.34 22.36 21.29
CA THR A 298 30.55 22.26 22.74
C THR A 298 29.28 22.71 23.44
N TRP A 299 29.09 22.31 24.71
CA TRP A 299 27.85 22.65 25.41
C TRP A 299 27.60 24.17 25.47
N ASN A 300 28.65 24.99 25.57
CA ASN A 300 28.52 26.44 25.73
C ASN A 300 28.23 27.20 24.45
N GLN A 301 28.34 26.57 23.28
CA GLN A 301 28.23 27.27 21.99
C GLN A 301 26.81 27.32 21.43
N GLN A 302 26.04 26.23 21.54
CA GLN A 302 24.71 26.13 20.91
C GLN A 302 23.75 25.16 21.63
N SER A 303 23.91 24.98 22.95
CA SER A 303 23.05 24.07 23.72
C SER A 303 22.11 24.78 24.68
N SER A 304 20.95 24.16 24.92
CA SER A 304 20.01 24.48 25.98
C SER A 304 20.01 23.35 27.01
N LEU A 305 19.94 23.74 28.29
CA LEU A 305 20.27 22.88 29.42
C LEU A 305 19.11 22.81 30.39
N VAL A 306 18.77 21.61 30.82
CA VAL A 306 17.74 21.39 31.83
C VAL A 306 18.32 20.54 32.95
N ASN A 307 18.27 21.03 34.19
CA ASN A 307 18.67 20.33 35.40
C ASN A 307 20.07 19.66 35.36
N THR A 308 21.09 20.38 34.87
CA THR A 308 22.48 19.90 34.76
C THR A 308 23.41 20.61 35.76
N ARG A 309 24.62 20.05 35.97
CA ARG A 309 25.67 20.69 36.79
C ARG A 309 26.88 21.04 35.93
N HIS A 310 27.41 22.26 36.13
CA HIS A 310 28.57 22.80 35.43
C HIS A 310 29.82 22.76 36.29
N TYR A 311 30.96 22.42 35.68
CA TYR A 311 32.28 22.47 36.32
C TYR A 311 33.25 23.36 35.50
N GLU A 312 34.12 24.07 36.23
CA GLU A 312 35.13 25.08 35.81
C GLU A 312 35.96 24.71 34.56
N PRO A 313 36.57 25.70 33.87
CA PRO A 313 35.92 26.70 33.04
C PRO A 313 35.56 26.09 31.66
N ASN A 314 34.31 25.70 31.47
CA ASN A 314 33.72 25.30 30.17
C ASN A 314 34.20 23.97 29.57
N GLU A 315 34.66 22.99 30.36
CA GLU A 315 35.19 21.73 29.79
C GLU A 315 34.12 20.68 29.46
N TRP A 316 33.08 20.53 30.30
CA TRP A 316 32.02 19.52 30.12
C TRP A 316 30.82 19.81 31.03
N MET A 317 29.76 19.01 30.89
CA MET A 317 28.54 19.12 31.68
C MET A 317 28.06 17.76 32.18
N GLU A 318 27.53 17.76 33.41
CA GLU A 318 27.03 16.56 34.08
C GLU A 318 25.50 16.42 33.95
N ILE A 319 25.06 15.27 33.43
CA ILE A 319 23.66 14.82 33.46
C ILE A 319 23.50 13.85 34.65
N MET A 320 22.71 14.28 35.65
CA MET A 320 22.65 13.61 36.96
C MET A 320 21.30 12.95 37.27
N SER A 321 20.21 13.32 36.58
CA SER A 321 18.85 12.89 36.92
C SER A 321 18.01 12.58 35.68
N PRO A 322 16.92 11.79 35.79
CA PRO A 322 16.02 11.49 34.66
C PRO A 322 15.33 12.70 34.01
N VAL A 323 15.41 13.90 34.61
CA VAL A 323 14.89 15.16 34.04
C VAL A 323 16.00 16.05 33.50
N SER A 324 17.24 15.55 33.51
CA SER A 324 18.41 16.27 33.01
C SER A 324 18.54 16.05 31.50
N SER A 325 18.66 17.13 30.74
CA SER A 325 18.87 17.07 29.30
C SER A 325 19.84 18.14 28.80
N VAL A 326 20.47 17.81 27.68
CA VAL A 326 21.33 18.70 26.92
C VAL A 326 20.88 18.67 25.49
N THR A 327 20.54 19.82 24.95
CA THR A 327 19.89 19.92 23.65
C THR A 327 20.63 20.92 22.77
N TRP A 328 21.12 20.49 21.61
CA TRP A 328 21.72 21.34 20.59
C TRP A 328 20.72 21.64 19.48
N THR A 329 20.78 22.85 18.94
CA THR A 329 20.16 23.18 17.66
C THR A 329 21.22 23.08 16.58
N VAL A 330 20.94 22.33 15.52
CA VAL A 330 21.83 22.08 14.41
C VAL A 330 21.13 22.53 13.13
N ASP A 331 21.72 23.49 12.43
CA ASP A 331 21.22 23.93 11.13
C ASP A 331 21.84 23.06 10.03
N VAL A 332 20.98 22.32 9.34
CA VAL A 332 21.32 21.41 8.28
C VAL A 332 21.14 22.13 6.93
N PRO A 333 22.24 22.40 6.20
CA PRO A 333 22.20 23.23 5.00
C PRO A 333 21.63 22.52 3.78
N VAL A 334 21.62 21.18 3.77
CA VAL A 334 21.10 20.34 2.70
C VAL A 334 20.55 19.04 3.29
N ALA A 335 19.43 18.54 2.72
CA ALA A 335 18.86 17.27 3.12
C ALA A 335 19.79 16.11 2.72
N ALA A 336 20.28 15.33 3.69
CA ALA A 336 21.25 14.24 3.48
C ALA A 336 21.35 13.31 4.72
N GLU A 337 22.17 12.26 4.65
CA GLU A 337 22.54 11.46 5.83
C GLU A 337 23.75 12.09 6.53
N TYR A 338 23.62 12.36 7.82
CA TYR A 338 24.65 12.91 8.69
C TYR A 338 24.99 11.92 9.80
N ARG A 339 26.24 11.91 10.22
CA ARG A 339 26.71 11.17 11.37
C ARG A 339 26.76 12.10 12.57
N VAL A 340 25.99 11.74 13.58
CA VAL A 340 25.89 12.42 14.86
C VAL A 340 26.77 11.68 15.85
N MET A 341 27.73 12.39 16.45
CA MET A 341 28.69 11.84 17.41
C MET A 341 28.64 12.62 18.72
N VAL A 342 28.32 11.95 19.84
CA VAL A 342 28.32 12.56 21.17
C VAL A 342 29.60 12.17 21.91
N ASP A 343 30.43 13.15 22.30
CA ASP A 343 31.62 12.94 23.15
C ASP A 343 31.18 12.90 24.63
N TYR A 344 31.32 11.74 25.26
CA TYR A 344 30.88 11.54 26.64
C TYR A 344 31.88 10.74 27.48
N ALA A 345 31.77 10.83 28.81
CA ALA A 345 32.46 9.93 29.74
C ALA A 345 31.56 9.57 30.95
N ALA A 346 31.70 8.34 31.45
CA ALA A 346 31.11 7.93 32.71
C ALA A 346 31.92 8.51 33.88
N ALA A 347 31.38 9.52 34.55
CA ALA A 347 32.03 10.10 35.73
C ALA A 347 31.83 9.24 36.98
N HIS A 348 30.64 8.65 37.13
CA HIS A 348 30.28 7.90 38.33
C HIS A 348 29.33 6.74 38.00
N GLY A 349 29.89 5.61 37.55
CA GLY A 349 29.15 4.38 37.26
C GLY A 349 28.47 4.37 35.88
N PRO A 350 28.17 3.17 35.33
CA PRO A 350 27.50 3.05 34.03
C PRO A 350 26.04 3.47 34.13
N ARG A 351 25.60 4.36 33.23
CA ARG A 351 24.23 4.88 33.14
C ARG A 351 23.72 4.73 31.70
N ARG A 352 22.44 4.39 31.49
CA ARG A 352 21.83 4.46 30.16
C ARG A 352 21.29 5.86 29.89
N ASN A 353 21.48 6.32 28.67
CA ASN A 353 21.08 7.63 28.18
C ASN A 353 20.42 7.49 26.83
N THR A 354 19.61 8.45 26.43
CA THR A 354 18.90 8.48 25.17
C THR A 354 19.41 9.61 24.30
N LEU A 355 19.53 9.36 22.99
CA LEU A 355 19.67 10.40 21.98
C LEU A 355 18.32 10.55 21.27
N SER A 356 17.75 11.75 21.26
CA SER A 356 16.52 12.11 20.55
C SER A 356 16.77 13.23 19.53
N ILE A 357 15.98 13.22 18.45
CA ILE A 357 16.06 14.18 17.34
C ILE A 357 14.66 14.78 17.14
N ASP A 358 14.56 16.11 17.10
CA ASP A 358 13.33 16.89 16.91
C ASP A 358 12.19 16.56 17.89
N GLY A 359 12.53 16.07 19.08
CA GLY A 359 11.54 15.64 20.07
C GLY A 359 10.74 14.39 19.65
N SER A 360 11.11 13.73 18.55
CA SER A 360 10.53 12.44 18.17
C SER A 360 10.96 11.38 19.19
N GLY A 361 10.02 10.58 19.70
CA GLY A 361 10.26 9.55 20.71
C GLY A 361 11.22 8.41 20.31
N SER A 362 11.96 8.54 19.20
CA SER A 362 12.94 7.58 18.68
C SER A 362 14.26 7.62 19.47
N GLN A 363 14.17 7.24 20.75
CA GLN A 363 15.29 7.22 21.67
C GLN A 363 16.18 6.00 21.42
N VAL A 364 17.43 6.22 20.99
CA VAL A 364 18.45 5.15 21.03
C VAL A 364 19.16 5.20 22.36
N THR A 365 19.15 4.08 23.07
CA THR A 365 19.82 3.97 24.36
C THR A 365 21.30 3.61 24.19
N PHE A 366 22.16 4.27 24.95
CA PHE A 366 23.57 3.92 25.05
C PHE A 366 24.04 3.99 26.51
N THR A 367 24.97 3.10 26.86
CA THR A 367 25.50 3.00 28.24
C THR A 367 26.83 3.73 28.34
N SER A 368 26.99 4.59 29.35
CA SER A 368 28.23 5.31 29.59
C SER A 368 29.39 4.37 29.96
N LYS A 369 30.59 4.65 29.44
CA LYS A 369 31.88 3.95 29.66
C LYS A 369 32.99 4.99 29.88
N ASP A 370 34.27 4.61 29.85
CA ASP A 370 35.40 5.56 29.70
C ASP A 370 35.14 6.57 28.56
N ARG A 371 35.87 7.69 28.50
CA ARG A 371 35.64 8.74 27.50
C ARG A 371 35.58 8.16 26.08
N ALA A 372 34.44 8.33 25.41
CA ALA A 372 34.13 7.69 24.13
C ALA A 372 33.15 8.55 23.31
N PHE A 373 33.00 8.19 22.03
CA PHE A 373 31.97 8.73 21.17
C PHE A 373 30.79 7.75 21.07
N PHE A 374 29.57 8.27 21.18
CA PHE A 374 28.37 7.57 20.72
C PHE A 374 28.05 8.05 19.31
N THR A 375 28.04 7.14 18.34
CA THR A 375 27.88 7.47 16.91
C THR A 375 26.57 6.92 16.37
N ARG A 376 25.81 7.75 15.65
CA ARG A 376 24.59 7.36 14.96
C ARG A 376 24.46 8.12 13.63
N ASN A 377 24.18 7.40 12.54
CA ASN A 377 23.75 8.05 11.29
C ASN A 377 22.28 8.44 11.37
N VAL A 378 21.94 9.63 10.88
CA VAL A 378 20.61 10.24 10.91
C VAL A 378 20.38 10.96 9.58
N SER A 379 19.24 10.72 8.93
CA SER A 379 18.80 11.52 7.78
C SER A 379 18.16 12.80 8.28
N PHE A 380 18.65 13.95 7.81
CA PHE A 380 18.06 15.26 8.09
C PHE A 380 17.48 15.86 6.81
N ASP A 381 16.38 16.59 6.96
CA ASP A 381 15.89 17.51 5.93
C ASP A 381 16.71 18.81 5.96
N MET A 382 16.54 19.67 4.95
CA MET A 382 17.13 21.01 5.00
C MET A 382 16.38 21.84 6.04
N GLY A 383 17.08 22.39 7.03
CA GLY A 383 16.45 23.21 8.06
C GLY A 383 17.12 23.09 9.42
N SER A 384 16.47 23.67 10.43
CA SER A 384 16.94 23.66 11.81
C SER A 384 16.40 22.43 12.53
N HIS A 385 17.30 21.64 13.10
CA HIS A 385 16.98 20.41 13.84
C HIS A 385 17.45 20.50 15.29
N THR A 386 16.81 19.73 16.15
CA THR A 386 17.12 19.68 17.58
C THR A 386 17.65 18.32 17.97
N ILE A 387 18.85 18.24 18.53
CA ILE A 387 19.49 16.99 18.98
C ILE A 387 19.59 17.03 20.50
N ALA A 388 18.93 16.11 21.20
CA ALA A 388 18.92 16.07 22.66
C ALA A 388 19.49 14.76 23.21
N VAL A 389 20.30 14.89 24.26
CA VAL A 389 20.75 13.77 25.08
C VAL A 389 20.06 13.85 26.43
N GLU A 390 19.32 12.81 26.79
CA GLU A 390 18.51 12.76 28.01
C GLU A 390 18.89 11.56 28.86
N ALA A 391 18.76 11.70 30.18
CA ALA A 391 18.99 10.60 31.10
C ALA A 391 17.76 9.69 31.17
N LEU A 392 17.97 8.37 30.99
CA LEU A 392 16.88 7.39 31.12
C LEU A 392 16.40 7.30 32.58
N GLN A 393 15.10 7.05 32.76
CA GLN A 393 14.47 6.89 34.08
C GLN A 393 14.83 5.52 34.70
N GLY A 394 15.26 5.53 35.96
CA GLY A 394 15.47 4.30 36.75
C GLY A 394 16.90 3.74 36.81
N ASP A 395 17.89 4.41 36.21
CA ASP A 395 19.30 4.02 36.31
C ASP A 395 20.11 4.94 37.25
N ASP A 396 21.00 4.32 38.03
CA ASP A 396 21.94 4.98 38.94
C ASP A 396 23.27 5.31 38.20
N GLY A 397 23.82 6.51 38.42
CA GLY A 397 25.13 6.94 37.90
C GLY A 397 25.08 8.26 37.11
N TRP A 398 26.23 8.86 36.79
CA TRP A 398 26.33 10.18 36.13
C TRP A 398 27.13 10.13 34.82
N MET A 399 26.78 10.98 33.87
CA MET A 399 27.47 11.10 32.58
C MET A 399 27.93 12.54 32.34
N ASN A 400 29.17 12.67 31.88
CA ASN A 400 29.74 13.92 31.41
C ASN A 400 29.58 13.99 29.90
N ILE A 401 29.07 15.11 29.39
CA ILE A 401 29.08 15.42 27.96
C ILE A 401 30.07 16.55 27.69
N TYR A 402 30.98 16.30 26.75
CA TYR A 402 32.00 17.24 26.31
C TYR A 402 31.56 17.98 25.04
N GLY A 403 30.75 17.34 24.19
CA GLY A 403 30.19 17.98 23.01
C GLY A 403 29.48 17.03 22.06
N LEU A 404 29.03 17.60 20.95
CA LEU A 404 28.36 16.96 19.82
C LEU A 404 29.14 17.27 18.55
N GLN A 405 29.29 16.30 17.67
CA GLN A 405 29.80 16.51 16.32
C GLN A 405 28.72 16.04 15.34
N VAL A 406 28.46 16.84 14.33
CA VAL A 406 27.57 16.48 13.23
C VAL A 406 28.37 16.62 11.95
N GLU A 407 28.59 15.51 11.27
CA GLU A 407 29.31 15.48 9.99
C GLU A 407 28.39 14.92 8.90
N MET A 408 28.42 15.51 7.71
CA MET A 408 27.67 14.97 6.58
C MET A 408 28.39 13.71 6.07
N VAL A 409 27.73 12.55 6.09
CA VAL A 409 28.32 11.29 5.59
C VAL A 409 28.33 11.29 4.06
N GLY A 410 27.33 11.96 3.48
CA GLY A 410 27.26 12.28 2.07
C GLY A 410 25.81 12.29 1.57
N GLY A 411 25.65 12.65 0.30
CA GLY A 411 24.38 12.64 -0.41
C GLY A 411 24.62 12.31 -1.87
N LEU A 412 23.83 11.38 -2.41
CA LEU A 412 23.84 11.05 -3.83
C LEU A 412 22.52 11.48 -4.45
N THR A 413 22.58 12.32 -5.47
CA THR A 413 21.42 12.65 -6.28
C THR A 413 21.70 12.26 -7.72
N ILE A 414 20.94 11.33 -8.27
CA ILE A 414 21.08 10.92 -9.67
C ILE A 414 20.32 11.92 -10.54
N SER A 415 21.05 12.67 -11.37
CA SER A 415 20.53 13.87 -12.02
C SER A 415 20.01 13.64 -13.44
N THR A 416 20.45 12.61 -14.17
CA THR A 416 19.90 12.33 -15.52
C THR A 416 20.20 10.95 -16.09
N PRO A 417 19.35 10.51 -17.06
CA PRO A 417 18.09 11.16 -17.49
C PRO A 417 16.88 10.65 -16.71
N GLN A 418 15.89 11.54 -16.51
CA GLN A 418 14.67 11.36 -15.71
C GLN A 418 13.83 10.10 -15.99
N ASN A 419 14.07 9.35 -17.08
CA ASN A 419 13.33 8.16 -17.45
C ASN A 419 14.17 6.94 -17.86
N PHE A 420 15.51 6.93 -17.73
CA PHE A 420 16.34 5.84 -18.27
C PHE A 420 15.92 5.42 -19.68
N SER A 421 15.88 6.38 -20.61
CA SER A 421 15.59 6.11 -22.01
C SER A 421 16.45 4.97 -22.53
N ASP A 422 15.84 4.04 -23.26
CA ASP A 422 16.51 2.94 -23.94
C ASP A 422 17.76 3.43 -24.68
N LEU A 423 18.91 2.84 -24.35
CA LEU A 423 20.17 3.12 -25.01
C LEU A 423 20.25 2.30 -26.30
N PRO A 424 20.87 2.80 -27.38
CA PRO A 424 21.13 2.00 -28.57
C PRO A 424 22.00 0.77 -28.29
N SER A 425 21.95 -0.22 -29.18
CA SER A 425 22.79 -1.42 -29.10
C SER A 425 24.27 -1.06 -29.00
N GLY A 426 24.99 -1.73 -28.10
CA GLY A 426 26.41 -1.49 -27.85
C GLY A 426 26.74 -0.19 -27.11
N SER A 427 25.76 0.47 -26.48
CA SER A 427 26.01 1.63 -25.62
C SER A 427 26.42 1.22 -24.21
N ASP A 428 27.39 1.91 -23.62
CA ASP A 428 27.64 1.85 -22.18
C ASP A 428 26.61 2.71 -21.43
N ILE A 429 26.34 2.36 -20.18
CA ILE A 429 25.38 3.11 -19.36
C ILE A 429 26.13 4.22 -18.63
N ALA A 430 25.79 5.47 -18.95
CA ALA A 430 26.33 6.65 -18.26
C ALA A 430 25.34 7.16 -17.21
N VAL A 431 25.72 7.05 -15.94
CA VAL A 431 24.94 7.51 -14.80
C VAL A 431 25.47 8.89 -14.37
N ALA A 432 24.70 9.94 -14.68
CA ALA A 432 25.02 11.27 -14.18
C ALA A 432 24.51 11.42 -12.74
N PHE A 433 25.40 11.85 -11.85
CA PHE A 433 25.09 12.06 -10.45
C PHE A 433 25.71 13.35 -9.92
N THR A 434 25.12 13.87 -8.85
CA THR A 434 25.71 14.86 -7.97
C THR A 434 26.01 14.16 -6.65
N LYS A 435 27.27 14.20 -6.22
CA LYS A 435 27.68 13.73 -4.89
C LYS A 435 27.93 14.93 -3.98
N ILE A 436 27.49 14.82 -2.74
CA ILE A 436 27.87 15.69 -1.63
C ILE A 436 28.61 14.78 -0.65
N GLY A 437 29.79 15.15 -0.17
CA GLY A 437 30.67 14.28 0.63
C GLY A 437 31.87 13.72 -0.16
N GLU A 438 32.89 13.25 0.57
CA GLU A 438 34.05 12.55 -0.01
C GLU A 438 33.83 11.03 -0.21
N GLY A 439 32.67 10.51 0.24
CA GLY A 439 32.33 9.10 0.10
C GLY A 439 32.36 8.62 -1.37
N ALA A 440 32.89 7.43 -1.61
CA ALA A 440 32.84 6.82 -2.93
C ALA A 440 31.39 6.44 -3.29
N VAL A 441 31.00 6.61 -4.55
CA VAL A 441 29.75 6.06 -5.08
C VAL A 441 29.90 4.54 -5.09
N THR A 442 28.91 3.82 -4.58
CA THR A 442 28.81 2.38 -4.71
C THR A 442 27.86 2.07 -5.85
N TYR A 443 28.16 1.08 -6.68
CA TYR A 443 27.20 0.58 -7.66
C TYR A 443 27.24 -0.94 -7.79
N SER A 444 26.15 -1.54 -8.22
CA SER A 444 26.11 -2.95 -8.64
C SER A 444 25.21 -3.07 -9.85
N VAL A 445 25.60 -3.89 -10.82
CA VAL A 445 24.83 -4.15 -12.04
C VAL A 445 24.19 -5.51 -11.94
N ASN A 446 22.91 -5.58 -12.28
CA ASN A 446 22.06 -6.76 -12.23
C ASN A 446 22.14 -7.47 -10.86
N GLY A 447 22.26 -6.76 -9.73
CA GLY A 447 22.41 -7.41 -8.42
C GLY A 447 23.72 -8.18 -8.22
N GLY A 448 24.74 -7.92 -9.04
CA GLY A 448 26.11 -8.42 -8.85
C GLY A 448 26.82 -7.82 -7.63
N ALA A 449 28.14 -8.05 -7.53
CA ALA A 449 28.95 -7.50 -6.45
C ALA A 449 28.91 -5.98 -6.45
N THR A 450 28.94 -5.37 -5.25
CA THR A 450 29.04 -3.92 -5.11
C THR A 450 30.47 -3.45 -5.42
N GLU A 451 30.57 -2.51 -6.35
CA GLU A 451 31.80 -1.85 -6.77
C GLU A 451 31.89 -0.43 -6.21
N LEU A 452 33.11 0.08 -6.08
CA LEU A 452 33.42 1.43 -5.61
C LEU A 452 33.85 2.32 -6.78
N TYR A 453 33.20 3.47 -6.91
CA TYR A 453 33.50 4.50 -7.90
C TYR A 453 33.87 5.81 -7.20
N THR A 454 35.14 6.21 -7.33
CA THR A 454 35.68 7.45 -6.74
C THR A 454 35.78 8.58 -7.77
N GLY A 455 35.37 8.34 -9.02
CA GLY A 455 35.48 9.31 -10.11
C GLY A 455 34.46 10.45 -10.04
N GLU A 456 34.58 11.35 -11.02
CA GLU A 456 33.58 12.39 -11.27
C GLU A 456 32.40 11.84 -12.07
N SER A 457 31.28 12.56 -12.02
CA SER A 457 30.11 12.27 -12.84
C SER A 457 30.43 12.48 -14.34
N PRO A 458 29.97 11.58 -15.25
CA PRO A 458 29.13 10.41 -14.99
C PRO A 458 29.95 9.15 -14.61
N LEU A 459 29.33 8.25 -13.84
CA LEU A 459 29.78 6.86 -13.72
C LEU A 459 29.45 6.14 -15.03
N VAL A 460 30.45 5.57 -15.70
CA VAL A 460 30.26 4.79 -16.93
C VAL A 460 30.34 3.31 -16.59
N ILE A 461 29.24 2.60 -16.85
CA ILE A 461 29.09 1.17 -16.61
C ILE A 461 29.16 0.46 -17.96
N PRO A 462 30.20 -0.35 -18.21
CA PRO A 462 30.32 -1.09 -19.47
C PRO A 462 29.22 -2.13 -19.60
N THR A 463 28.62 -2.23 -20.78
CA THR A 463 27.57 -3.21 -21.06
C THR A 463 28.15 -4.45 -21.74
N SER A 464 27.55 -5.63 -21.49
CA SER A 464 27.98 -6.90 -22.09
C SER A 464 27.20 -7.26 -23.37
N GLY A 465 26.28 -6.38 -23.81
CA GLY A 465 25.40 -6.58 -24.95
C GLY A 465 24.03 -5.94 -24.76
N ASP A 466 23.11 -6.23 -25.67
CA ASP A 466 21.73 -5.73 -25.59
C ASP A 466 20.95 -6.47 -24.49
N GLY A 467 20.09 -5.76 -23.78
CA GLY A 467 19.31 -6.32 -22.66
C GLY A 467 18.86 -5.27 -21.64
N LEU A 468 18.21 -5.74 -20.57
CA LEU A 468 17.88 -4.93 -19.40
C LEU A 468 19.01 -4.99 -18.37
N TYR A 469 19.34 -3.83 -17.81
CA TYR A 469 20.37 -3.65 -16.79
C TYR A 469 19.78 -3.01 -15.54
N ASP A 470 19.73 -3.76 -14.44
CA ASP A 470 19.32 -3.29 -13.11
C ASP A 470 20.52 -2.77 -12.32
N ILE A 471 20.67 -1.46 -12.24
CA ILE A 471 21.76 -0.78 -11.54
C ILE A 471 21.28 -0.35 -10.15
N SER A 472 21.92 -0.86 -9.10
CA SER A 472 21.80 -0.29 -7.75
C SER A 472 22.92 0.71 -7.53
N LEU A 473 22.61 1.91 -7.08
CA LEU A 473 23.53 3.01 -6.80
C LEU A 473 23.44 3.39 -5.31
N GLY A 474 24.53 3.84 -4.73
CA GLY A 474 24.59 4.32 -3.35
C GLY A 474 25.88 5.06 -3.10
N MET A 475 26.18 5.38 -1.84
CA MET A 475 27.49 5.86 -1.43
C MET A 475 27.98 5.10 -0.21
N VAL A 476 29.30 4.97 -0.07
CA VAL A 476 29.93 4.34 1.09
C VAL A 476 29.49 5.05 2.36
N GLY A 477 28.99 4.26 3.32
CA GLY A 477 28.52 4.77 4.61
C GLY A 477 27.07 5.23 4.64
N LEU A 478 26.36 5.20 3.50
CA LEU A 478 24.92 5.42 3.42
C LEU A 478 24.15 4.11 3.46
N SER A 479 22.99 4.11 4.13
CA SER A 479 22.09 2.95 4.17
C SER A 479 21.12 2.91 2.98
N THR A 480 20.81 4.07 2.41
CA THR A 480 19.91 4.22 1.27
C THR A 480 20.58 3.88 -0.05
N LYS A 481 19.92 3.06 -0.86
CA LYS A 481 20.30 2.75 -2.24
C LYS A 481 19.22 3.20 -3.20
N GLU A 482 19.64 3.52 -4.42
CA GLU A 482 18.78 3.92 -5.50
C GLU A 482 18.89 2.93 -6.66
N ASN A 483 17.80 2.23 -6.97
CA ASN A 483 17.77 1.20 -8.01
C ASN A 483 17.20 1.77 -9.32
N ARG A 484 17.89 1.50 -10.43
CA ARG A 484 17.61 1.98 -11.78
C ARG A 484 17.59 0.82 -12.76
N ARG A 485 16.69 0.85 -13.74
CA ARG A 485 16.69 -0.11 -14.86
C ARG A 485 16.98 0.63 -16.15
N VAL A 486 17.89 0.10 -16.95
CA VAL A 486 18.28 0.66 -18.26
C VAL A 486 18.21 -0.42 -19.32
N GLN A 487 17.47 -0.18 -20.39
CA GLN A 487 17.54 -1.01 -21.58
C GLN A 487 18.71 -0.56 -22.45
N VAL A 488 19.46 -1.51 -23.00
CA VAL A 488 20.50 -1.28 -24.01
C VAL A 488 20.13 -2.12 -25.23
N GLY A 489 20.13 -1.54 -26.41
CA GLY A 489 19.64 -2.18 -27.64
C GLY A 489 18.14 -2.10 -27.84
N GLU A 490 17.71 -2.57 -29.01
CA GLU A 490 16.30 -2.90 -29.22
C GLU A 490 16.01 -4.23 -28.54
N LEU A 491 15.26 -4.20 -27.44
CA LEU A 491 14.38 -5.32 -27.12
C LEU A 491 13.25 -5.25 -28.14
N THR A 492 13.16 -6.22 -29.04
CA THR A 492 12.00 -6.29 -29.95
C THR A 492 10.77 -6.64 -29.12
N GLY A 493 10.11 -5.62 -28.56
CA GLY A 493 8.92 -5.74 -27.72
C GLY A 493 9.17 -6.00 -26.24
N PRO A 494 8.10 -6.02 -25.42
CA PRO A 494 8.17 -6.36 -24.00
C PRO A 494 8.79 -7.75 -23.77
N VAL A 495 9.65 -7.87 -22.75
CA VAL A 495 10.28 -9.16 -22.39
C VAL A 495 9.41 -9.89 -21.37
N PHE A 496 8.75 -10.94 -21.83
CA PHE A 496 7.99 -11.86 -20.98
C PHE A 496 8.90 -12.90 -20.36
N VAL A 497 8.49 -13.44 -19.21
CA VAL A 497 9.09 -14.66 -18.68
C VAL A 497 8.67 -15.81 -19.60
N ASP A 498 9.64 -16.58 -20.07
CA ASP A 498 9.47 -17.73 -20.97
C ASP A 498 10.05 -18.98 -20.30
N THR A 499 10.17 -20.08 -21.05
CA THR A 499 10.78 -21.33 -20.63
C THR A 499 11.96 -21.70 -21.54
N ALA A 500 12.99 -22.29 -20.95
CA ALA A 500 14.14 -22.87 -21.62
C ALA A 500 14.33 -24.30 -21.11
N GLY A 501 13.54 -25.22 -21.66
CA GLY A 501 13.45 -26.59 -21.16
C GLY A 501 12.86 -26.65 -19.76
N SER A 502 13.55 -27.26 -18.80
CA SER A 502 13.09 -27.32 -17.41
C SER A 502 13.32 -26.05 -16.58
N GLN A 503 13.69 -24.93 -17.20
CA GLN A 503 14.02 -23.70 -16.49
C GLN A 503 13.14 -22.54 -16.99
N PHE A 504 12.69 -21.65 -16.09
CA PHE A 504 12.13 -20.37 -16.54
C PHE A 504 13.24 -19.46 -17.06
N ALA A 505 12.93 -18.60 -18.01
CA ALA A 505 13.87 -17.67 -18.61
C ALA A 505 13.26 -16.28 -18.71
N LEU A 506 14.09 -15.24 -18.68
CA LEU A 506 13.71 -13.88 -18.99
C LEU A 506 14.70 -13.36 -20.05
N GLY A 507 14.26 -13.29 -21.30
CA GLY A 507 15.17 -13.15 -22.44
C GLY A 507 16.10 -14.37 -22.53
N ASN A 508 17.40 -14.15 -22.57
CA ASN A 508 18.41 -15.23 -22.68
C ASN A 508 19.00 -15.67 -21.33
N GLN A 509 18.40 -15.24 -20.21
CA GLN A 509 18.90 -15.54 -18.87
C GLN A 509 17.92 -16.44 -18.11
N PRO A 510 18.41 -17.35 -17.25
CA PRO A 510 17.55 -18.05 -16.30
C PRO A 510 16.76 -17.06 -15.44
N PHE A 511 15.50 -17.39 -15.16
CA PHE A 511 14.65 -16.65 -14.24
C PHE A 511 14.30 -17.53 -13.04
N TYR A 512 14.90 -17.20 -11.90
CA TYR A 512 14.60 -17.79 -10.61
C TYR A 512 13.80 -16.81 -9.77
N PHE A 513 12.89 -17.33 -8.97
CA PHE A 513 12.05 -16.49 -8.13
C PHE A 513 11.81 -17.00 -6.73
N ASN A 514 11.72 -16.04 -5.82
CA ASN A 514 11.13 -16.20 -4.51
C ASN A 514 9.96 -15.24 -4.38
N GLY A 515 8.90 -15.69 -3.74
CA GLY A 515 7.67 -14.92 -3.69
C GLY A 515 6.74 -15.27 -2.55
N SER A 516 5.56 -14.67 -2.62
CA SER A 516 4.46 -14.91 -1.69
C SER A 516 3.15 -15.03 -2.45
N ASN A 517 2.21 -15.74 -1.86
CA ASN A 517 0.80 -15.63 -2.20
C ASN A 517 0.22 -14.37 -1.55
N GLN A 518 -0.80 -13.79 -2.18
CA GLN A 518 -1.59 -12.72 -1.58
C GLN A 518 -3.00 -12.66 -2.16
N TYR A 519 -3.91 -13.49 -1.64
CA TYR A 519 -5.25 -13.64 -2.21
C TYR A 519 -6.11 -12.38 -2.12
N TYR A 520 -5.86 -11.52 -1.14
CA TYR A 520 -6.76 -10.42 -0.81
C TYR A 520 -6.63 -9.19 -1.72
N LEU A 521 -5.60 -9.14 -2.58
CA LEU A 521 -5.33 -8.00 -3.45
C LEU A 521 -6.51 -7.67 -4.38
N MET A 522 -7.37 -8.65 -4.66
CA MET A 522 -8.53 -8.51 -5.53
C MET A 522 -9.72 -7.76 -4.92
N TYR A 523 -9.76 -7.56 -3.59
CA TYR A 523 -10.92 -6.97 -2.89
C TYR A 523 -10.57 -6.04 -1.72
N LYS A 524 -9.35 -6.10 -1.18
CA LYS A 524 -8.96 -5.20 -0.08
C LYS A 524 -8.52 -3.82 -0.59
N PRO A 525 -8.64 -2.78 0.26
CA PRO A 525 -8.14 -1.43 -0.01
C PRO A 525 -6.71 -1.36 -0.54
N GLU A 526 -6.48 -0.40 -1.43
CA GLU A 526 -5.24 -0.15 -2.16
C GLU A 526 -4.05 0.07 -1.23
N ALA A 527 -4.23 0.73 -0.09
CA ALA A 527 -3.18 0.94 0.90
C ALA A 527 -2.62 -0.38 1.49
N MET A 528 -3.42 -1.43 1.59
CA MET A 528 -2.94 -2.75 2.00
C MET A 528 -2.13 -3.45 0.90
N ALA A 529 -2.51 -3.23 -0.37
CA ALA A 529 -1.70 -3.69 -1.50
C ALA A 529 -0.35 -2.95 -1.54
N GLU A 530 -0.36 -1.63 -1.37
CA GLU A 530 0.85 -0.79 -1.33
C GLU A 530 1.83 -1.24 -0.22
N ASP A 531 1.33 -1.47 1.00
CA ASP A 531 2.17 -1.99 2.09
C ASP A 531 2.75 -3.37 1.77
N PHE A 532 1.90 -4.28 1.27
CA PHE A 532 2.35 -5.62 0.90
C PHE A 532 3.47 -5.57 -0.15
N PHE A 533 3.30 -4.83 -1.25
CA PHE A 533 4.33 -4.76 -2.30
C PHE A 533 5.61 -4.08 -1.81
N LYS A 534 5.51 -3.04 -0.98
CA LYS A 534 6.67 -2.42 -0.33
C LYS A 534 7.45 -3.44 0.52
N ARG A 535 6.73 -4.29 1.25
CA ARG A 535 7.29 -5.34 2.10
C ARG A 535 7.88 -6.49 1.32
N ALA A 536 7.17 -6.97 0.31
CA ALA A 536 7.65 -7.98 -0.64
C ALA A 536 8.98 -7.53 -1.27
N ALA A 537 9.06 -6.28 -1.72
CA ALA A 537 10.29 -5.69 -2.25
C ALA A 537 11.41 -5.63 -1.21
N SER A 538 11.10 -5.25 0.04
CA SER A 538 12.09 -5.13 1.12
C SER A 538 12.79 -6.45 1.51
N VAL A 539 12.10 -7.58 1.37
CA VAL A 539 12.66 -8.93 1.59
C VAL A 539 13.09 -9.61 0.29
N GLY A 540 13.15 -8.83 -0.80
CA GLY A 540 13.74 -9.27 -2.06
C GLY A 540 12.86 -10.18 -2.90
N LEU A 541 11.56 -10.31 -2.63
CA LEU A 541 10.65 -11.07 -3.49
C LEU A 541 10.61 -10.49 -4.90
N ASN A 542 10.44 -11.35 -5.91
CA ASN A 542 10.35 -10.95 -7.32
C ASN A 542 9.17 -11.59 -8.08
N VAL A 543 8.39 -12.45 -7.41
CA VAL A 543 7.11 -12.96 -7.92
C VAL A 543 6.05 -12.88 -6.81
N VAL A 544 4.82 -12.55 -7.18
CA VAL A 544 3.65 -12.63 -6.30
C VAL A 544 2.58 -13.46 -7.01
N ARG A 545 2.02 -14.42 -6.28
CA ARG A 545 0.84 -15.15 -6.73
C ARG A 545 -0.42 -14.57 -6.10
N THR A 546 -1.43 -14.30 -6.90
CA THR A 546 -2.72 -13.80 -6.43
C THR A 546 -3.83 -14.29 -7.36
N TRP A 547 -5.04 -13.83 -7.10
CA TRP A 547 -6.25 -14.28 -7.78
C TRP A 547 -6.85 -13.12 -8.58
N MET A 548 -7.33 -13.44 -9.77
CA MET A 548 -7.97 -12.50 -10.67
C MET A 548 -9.35 -13.04 -11.10
N PHE A 549 -10.10 -13.55 -10.13
CA PHE A 549 -11.44 -14.08 -10.33
C PHE A 549 -12.34 -13.73 -9.14
N CYS A 550 -13.63 -13.72 -9.40
CA CYS A 550 -14.66 -13.86 -8.39
C CYS A 550 -15.98 -14.16 -9.12
N ASN A 551 -16.69 -15.20 -8.70
CA ASN A 551 -17.99 -15.56 -9.25
C ASN A 551 -19.04 -15.95 -8.18
N SER A 552 -18.74 -15.75 -6.90
CA SER A 552 -19.69 -15.92 -5.78
C SER A 552 -20.53 -14.66 -5.53
N THR A 553 -21.75 -14.84 -5.01
CA THR A 553 -22.61 -13.74 -4.55
C THR A 553 -22.38 -13.34 -3.08
N GLY A 554 -21.51 -14.07 -2.36
CA GLY A 554 -21.27 -13.92 -0.92
C GLY A 554 -19.93 -13.29 -0.54
N THR A 555 -19.35 -12.44 -1.40
CA THR A 555 -18.07 -11.80 -1.07
C THR A 555 -18.20 -10.82 0.10
N HIS A 556 -17.09 -10.64 0.83
CA HIS A 556 -17.04 -9.87 2.07
C HIS A 556 -17.39 -8.38 1.89
N ASP A 557 -17.18 -7.81 0.71
CA ASP A 557 -17.38 -6.40 0.37
C ASP A 557 -18.30 -6.18 -0.85
N GLY A 558 -18.83 -7.26 -1.43
CA GLY A 558 -19.70 -7.23 -2.61
C GLY A 558 -18.97 -7.01 -3.94
N VAL A 559 -17.65 -6.75 -3.94
CA VAL A 559 -16.85 -6.57 -5.16
C VAL A 559 -16.54 -7.95 -5.74
N CYS A 560 -16.93 -8.17 -6.99
CA CYS A 560 -16.81 -9.48 -7.61
C CYS A 560 -16.86 -9.36 -9.14
N ILE A 561 -15.68 -9.39 -9.78
CA ILE A 561 -15.49 -9.11 -11.21
C ILE A 561 -16.45 -9.88 -12.12
N ASN A 562 -16.77 -11.12 -11.78
CA ASN A 562 -17.57 -12.00 -12.61
C ASN A 562 -18.69 -12.69 -11.83
N ARG A 563 -19.38 -11.94 -10.97
CA ARG A 563 -20.54 -12.43 -10.21
C ARG A 563 -21.58 -13.12 -11.11
N LYS A 564 -22.10 -14.27 -10.66
CA LYS A 564 -23.19 -14.97 -11.36
C LYS A 564 -24.53 -14.27 -11.15
N VAL A 565 -25.29 -14.06 -12.24
CA VAL A 565 -26.65 -13.51 -12.25
C VAL A 565 -27.52 -14.37 -13.16
N GLY A 566 -28.46 -15.10 -12.56
CA GLY A 566 -29.22 -16.14 -13.26
C GLY A 566 -28.30 -17.24 -13.79
N ASP A 567 -28.42 -17.55 -15.08
CA ASP A 567 -27.60 -18.56 -15.77
C ASP A 567 -26.35 -17.97 -16.47
N THR A 568 -26.04 -16.69 -16.21
CA THR A 568 -24.93 -15.95 -16.85
C THR A 568 -24.01 -15.30 -15.81
N PHE A 569 -22.87 -14.78 -16.24
CA PHE A 569 -21.93 -14.02 -15.39
C PHE A 569 -21.74 -12.62 -15.95
N ILE A 570 -21.63 -11.62 -15.06
CA ILE A 570 -21.71 -10.21 -15.44
C ILE A 570 -20.61 -9.76 -16.42
N LEU A 571 -19.37 -10.25 -16.27
CA LEU A 571 -18.29 -9.88 -17.20
C LEU A 571 -18.49 -10.53 -18.58
N SER A 572 -19.17 -11.68 -18.63
CA SER A 572 -19.47 -12.40 -19.88
C SER A 572 -20.66 -11.81 -20.65
N LYS A 573 -21.44 -10.88 -20.06
CA LYS A 573 -22.53 -10.18 -20.76
C LYS A 573 -21.98 -9.15 -21.75
N ASP A 574 -22.74 -8.91 -22.82
CA ASP A 574 -22.54 -7.74 -23.69
C ASP A 574 -22.63 -6.47 -22.84
N PRO A 575 -21.71 -5.50 -22.98
CA PRO A 575 -21.77 -4.23 -22.26
C PRO A 575 -23.13 -3.51 -22.35
N ALA A 576 -23.86 -3.65 -23.45
CA ALA A 576 -25.18 -3.04 -23.64
C ALA A 576 -26.28 -3.68 -22.77
N ASP A 577 -26.08 -4.91 -22.29
CA ASP A 577 -27.05 -5.68 -21.48
C ASP A 577 -26.78 -5.57 -19.97
N ARG A 578 -25.72 -4.87 -19.56
CA ARG A 578 -25.34 -4.72 -18.15
C ARG A 578 -26.17 -3.63 -17.48
N THR A 579 -26.61 -3.88 -16.26
CA THR A 579 -27.17 -2.80 -15.43
C THR A 579 -26.06 -1.86 -14.95
N ALA A 580 -26.42 -0.67 -14.49
CA ALA A 580 -25.46 0.29 -13.94
C ALA A 580 -24.70 -0.30 -12.73
N GLU A 581 -25.39 -1.07 -11.89
CA GLU A 581 -24.78 -1.74 -10.74
C GLU A 581 -23.83 -2.87 -11.17
N GLU A 582 -24.17 -3.62 -12.21
CA GLU A 582 -23.29 -4.67 -12.75
C GLU A 582 -22.01 -4.07 -13.34
N GLN A 583 -22.13 -2.96 -14.08
CA GLN A 583 -20.97 -2.27 -14.63
C GLN A 583 -20.11 -1.65 -13.51
N ALA A 584 -20.70 -1.04 -12.49
CA ALA A 584 -19.95 -0.47 -11.36
C ALA A 584 -19.13 -1.52 -10.60
N LEU A 585 -19.64 -2.75 -10.45
CA LEU A 585 -18.90 -3.85 -9.83
C LEU A 585 -17.72 -4.31 -10.69
N ILE A 586 -17.90 -4.35 -12.01
CA ILE A 586 -16.83 -4.66 -12.96
C ILE A 586 -15.75 -3.58 -12.89
N ASP A 587 -16.14 -2.31 -12.96
CA ASP A 587 -15.23 -1.16 -12.92
C ASP A 587 -14.42 -1.15 -11.61
N ARG A 588 -15.07 -1.34 -10.46
CA ARG A 588 -14.38 -1.39 -9.17
C ARG A 588 -13.42 -2.58 -9.07
N SER A 589 -13.80 -3.74 -9.62
CA SER A 589 -12.91 -4.90 -9.62
C SER A 589 -11.68 -4.66 -10.49
N PHE A 590 -11.85 -4.06 -11.68
CA PHE A 590 -10.73 -3.69 -12.53
C PHE A 590 -9.86 -2.59 -11.93
N GLU A 591 -10.43 -1.64 -11.18
CA GLU A 591 -9.62 -0.64 -10.47
C GLU A 591 -8.64 -1.28 -9.47
N LEU A 592 -9.12 -2.27 -8.70
CA LEU A 592 -8.29 -3.04 -7.77
C LEU A 592 -7.24 -3.89 -8.50
N PHE A 593 -7.64 -4.52 -9.60
CA PHE A 593 -6.74 -5.36 -10.40
C PHE A 593 -5.65 -4.53 -11.07
N ASP A 594 -6.04 -3.42 -11.69
CA ASP A 594 -5.13 -2.45 -12.31
C ASP A 594 -4.13 -1.93 -11.29
N ASN A 595 -4.57 -1.69 -10.05
CA ASN A 595 -3.72 -1.21 -8.97
C ASN A 595 -2.61 -2.19 -8.61
N TYR A 596 -2.91 -3.47 -8.34
CA TYR A 596 -1.85 -4.42 -7.98
C TYR A 596 -0.97 -4.81 -9.16
N VAL A 597 -1.47 -4.77 -10.41
CA VAL A 597 -0.63 -4.94 -11.61
C VAL A 597 0.36 -3.77 -11.72
N ALA A 598 -0.10 -2.53 -11.51
CA ALA A 598 0.78 -1.36 -11.53
C ALA A 598 1.80 -1.36 -10.36
N LEU A 599 1.40 -1.79 -9.16
CA LEU A 599 2.32 -1.94 -8.04
C LEU A 599 3.37 -3.03 -8.32
N ALA A 600 2.96 -4.16 -8.89
CA ALA A 600 3.89 -5.21 -9.30
C ALA A 600 4.90 -4.68 -10.33
N GLU A 601 4.45 -3.91 -11.33
CA GLU A 601 5.33 -3.25 -12.31
C GLU A 601 6.31 -2.29 -11.62
N GLN A 602 5.80 -1.41 -10.75
CA GLN A 602 6.59 -0.42 -10.00
C GLN A 602 7.71 -1.05 -9.19
N TYR A 603 7.44 -2.18 -8.52
CA TYR A 603 8.42 -2.89 -7.70
C TYR A 603 9.22 -3.94 -8.48
N ASN A 604 9.03 -4.04 -9.81
CA ASN A 604 9.61 -5.07 -10.66
C ASN A 604 9.37 -6.50 -10.13
N ILE A 605 8.14 -6.74 -9.71
CA ILE A 605 7.63 -8.04 -9.30
C ILE A 605 6.78 -8.59 -10.44
N ARG A 606 6.90 -9.89 -10.72
CA ARG A 606 6.05 -10.58 -11.69
C ARG A 606 4.84 -11.21 -11.03
N LEU A 607 3.76 -11.39 -11.78
CA LEU A 607 2.51 -11.93 -11.26
C LEU A 607 2.21 -13.33 -11.80
N VAL A 608 1.78 -14.21 -10.89
CA VAL A 608 1.11 -15.48 -11.18
C VAL A 608 -0.36 -15.31 -10.81
N LEU A 609 -1.26 -15.40 -11.78
CA LEU A 609 -2.66 -15.04 -11.60
C LEU A 609 -3.56 -16.26 -11.81
N SER A 610 -4.21 -16.70 -10.73
CA SER A 610 -5.24 -17.74 -10.83
C SER A 610 -6.56 -17.17 -11.35
N LEU A 611 -7.20 -17.91 -12.26
CA LEU A 611 -8.43 -17.51 -12.97
C LEU A 611 -9.70 -18.14 -12.39
N ALA A 612 -9.56 -19.09 -11.47
CA ALA A 612 -10.68 -19.73 -10.77
C ALA A 612 -10.18 -20.40 -9.49
N ASP A 613 -11.07 -21.06 -8.77
CA ASP A 613 -10.73 -21.85 -7.58
C ASP A 613 -11.38 -23.23 -7.64
N HIS A 614 -10.77 -24.19 -6.96
CA HIS A 614 -11.44 -25.39 -6.52
C HIS A 614 -12.35 -25.11 -5.31
N TRP A 615 -11.88 -24.25 -4.40
CA TRP A 615 -12.57 -23.93 -3.16
C TRP A 615 -13.62 -22.84 -3.33
N ASP A 616 -14.70 -22.90 -2.55
CA ASP A 616 -15.82 -21.95 -2.67
C ASP A 616 -15.63 -20.69 -1.81
N TYR A 617 -14.48 -20.03 -1.93
CA TYR A 617 -14.19 -18.81 -1.16
C TYR A 617 -14.74 -17.56 -1.84
N PHE A 618 -14.36 -17.38 -3.10
CA PHE A 618 -14.82 -16.27 -3.95
C PHE A 618 -15.58 -16.82 -5.17
N GLY A 619 -16.09 -18.05 -4.99
CA GLY A 619 -16.68 -18.90 -6.00
C GLY A 619 -15.64 -19.80 -6.67
N ASN A 620 -16.11 -20.86 -7.33
CA ASN A 620 -15.28 -21.94 -7.84
C ASN A 620 -15.69 -22.40 -9.25
N ILE A 621 -14.97 -23.38 -9.78
CA ILE A 621 -15.27 -23.99 -11.09
C ILE A 621 -16.63 -24.72 -11.12
N GLN A 622 -17.14 -25.18 -9.98
CA GLN A 622 -18.44 -25.85 -9.90
C GLN A 622 -19.59 -24.87 -10.20
N THR A 623 -19.39 -23.57 -9.98
CA THR A 623 -20.36 -22.53 -10.34
C THR A 623 -20.60 -22.43 -11.85
N TYR A 624 -19.61 -22.83 -12.66
CA TYR A 624 -19.73 -23.01 -14.12
C TYR A 624 -20.33 -24.38 -14.52
N GLY A 625 -20.60 -25.27 -13.56
CA GLY A 625 -21.09 -26.63 -13.80
C GLY A 625 -20.01 -27.71 -13.75
N GLY A 626 -18.80 -27.37 -13.29
CA GLY A 626 -17.67 -28.31 -13.14
C GLY A 626 -16.99 -28.68 -14.47
N TYR A 627 -15.93 -29.48 -14.39
CA TYR A 627 -15.02 -29.76 -15.52
C TYR A 627 -15.72 -30.34 -16.77
N GLY A 628 -16.75 -31.18 -16.57
CA GLY A 628 -17.48 -31.84 -17.65
C GLY A 628 -18.48 -30.94 -18.41
N SER A 629 -18.81 -29.76 -17.88
CA SER A 629 -19.84 -28.89 -18.46
C SER A 629 -19.33 -28.14 -19.69
N ALA A 630 -19.81 -28.52 -20.88
CA ALA A 630 -19.44 -27.83 -22.12
C ALA A 630 -19.89 -26.35 -22.12
N SER A 631 -21.13 -26.07 -21.72
CA SER A 631 -21.63 -24.68 -21.59
C SER A 631 -20.90 -23.90 -20.50
N GLY A 632 -20.48 -24.58 -19.43
CA GLY A 632 -19.63 -24.02 -18.38
C GLY A 632 -18.28 -23.56 -18.89
N ARG A 633 -17.61 -24.42 -19.67
CA ARG A 633 -16.32 -24.10 -20.30
C ARG A 633 -16.45 -22.92 -21.26
N GLU A 634 -17.52 -22.82 -22.05
CA GLU A 634 -17.74 -21.66 -22.92
C GLU A 634 -17.91 -20.35 -22.12
N GLN A 635 -18.64 -20.38 -21.01
CA GLN A 635 -18.78 -19.20 -20.14
C GLN A 635 -17.46 -18.81 -19.45
N PHE A 636 -16.66 -19.80 -19.06
CA PHE A 636 -15.34 -19.56 -18.49
C PHE A 636 -14.36 -18.98 -19.53
N LYS A 637 -14.37 -19.50 -20.77
CA LYS A 637 -13.60 -18.92 -21.88
C LYS A 637 -14.02 -17.49 -22.19
N ALA A 638 -15.32 -17.18 -22.15
CA ALA A 638 -15.81 -15.81 -22.34
C ALA A 638 -15.29 -14.86 -21.23
N PHE A 639 -15.30 -15.32 -19.97
CA PHE A 639 -14.71 -14.60 -18.85
C PHE A 639 -13.23 -14.32 -19.08
N ILE A 640 -12.44 -15.36 -19.41
CA ILE A 640 -11.00 -15.23 -19.68
C ILE A 640 -10.76 -14.22 -20.80
N THR A 641 -11.45 -14.33 -21.93
CA THR A 641 -11.30 -13.41 -23.07
C THR A 641 -11.56 -11.97 -22.66
N ASN A 642 -12.61 -11.71 -21.88
CA ASN A 642 -12.96 -10.34 -21.47
C ASN A 642 -11.97 -9.81 -20.42
N LEU A 643 -11.49 -10.66 -19.52
CA LEU A 643 -10.49 -10.31 -18.51
C LEU A 643 -9.14 -9.95 -19.14
N VAL A 644 -8.57 -10.83 -19.97
CA VAL A 644 -7.20 -10.62 -20.50
C VAL A 644 -7.12 -9.49 -21.53
N ASN A 645 -8.24 -9.16 -22.18
CA ASN A 645 -8.32 -8.03 -23.10
C ASN A 645 -8.55 -6.67 -22.40
N HIS A 646 -8.77 -6.66 -21.09
CA HIS A 646 -8.92 -5.42 -20.33
C HIS A 646 -7.70 -4.51 -20.50
N TYR A 647 -7.95 -3.22 -20.68
CA TYR A 647 -6.90 -2.21 -20.79
C TYR A 647 -6.66 -1.59 -19.42
N ASN A 648 -5.50 -1.88 -18.84
CA ASN A 648 -5.10 -1.34 -17.56
C ASN A 648 -4.81 0.16 -17.72
N THR A 649 -5.60 0.99 -17.06
CA THR A 649 -5.46 2.46 -17.16
C THR A 649 -4.24 2.99 -16.42
N ARG A 650 -3.67 2.21 -15.49
CA ARG A 650 -2.50 2.58 -14.69
C ARG A 650 -1.18 2.22 -15.38
N THR A 651 -1.09 1.07 -16.03
CA THR A 651 0.12 0.65 -16.78
C THR A 651 0.07 1.04 -18.26
N GLY A 652 -1.12 1.34 -18.79
CA GLY A 652 -1.32 1.70 -20.19
C GLY A 652 -1.24 0.51 -21.16
N LYS A 653 -1.42 -0.72 -20.66
CA LYS A 653 -1.30 -1.97 -21.45
C LYS A 653 -2.54 -2.83 -21.28
N ARG A 654 -2.83 -3.68 -22.27
CA ARG A 654 -3.77 -4.78 -22.05
C ARG A 654 -3.12 -5.85 -21.18
N TYR A 655 -3.90 -6.57 -20.37
CA TYR A 655 -3.33 -7.64 -19.55
C TYR A 655 -2.63 -8.73 -20.37
N ASN A 656 -3.14 -9.09 -21.55
CA ASN A 656 -2.47 -10.02 -22.47
C ASN A 656 -1.23 -9.45 -23.19
N GLU A 657 -0.93 -8.17 -22.99
CA GLU A 657 0.25 -7.48 -23.54
C GLU A 657 1.20 -7.00 -22.42
N ASP A 658 0.87 -7.22 -21.15
CA ASP A 658 1.63 -6.72 -20.01
C ASP A 658 2.64 -7.77 -19.50
N PRO A 659 3.96 -7.55 -19.66
CA PRO A 659 5.00 -8.48 -19.20
C PRO A 659 5.14 -8.54 -17.67
N THR A 660 4.42 -7.68 -16.94
CA THR A 660 4.29 -7.79 -15.48
C THR A 660 3.55 -9.07 -15.10
N ILE A 661 2.60 -9.49 -15.92
CA ILE A 661 1.91 -10.77 -15.75
C ILE A 661 2.79 -11.85 -16.37
N MET A 662 3.39 -12.68 -15.51
CA MET A 662 4.28 -13.76 -15.92
C MET A 662 3.49 -14.99 -16.35
N MET A 663 2.44 -15.35 -15.60
CA MET A 663 1.78 -16.64 -15.77
C MET A 663 0.31 -16.58 -15.37
N TRP A 664 -0.52 -17.26 -16.17
CA TRP A 664 -1.92 -17.55 -15.85
C TRP A 664 -2.05 -18.97 -15.31
N GLU A 665 -2.70 -19.12 -14.15
CA GLU A 665 -3.11 -20.42 -13.64
C GLU A 665 -4.58 -20.69 -14.00
N LEU A 666 -4.85 -21.88 -14.53
CA LEU A 666 -6.22 -22.27 -14.91
C LEU A 666 -7.19 -22.17 -13.73
N ALA A 667 -6.74 -22.60 -12.55
CA ALA A 667 -7.44 -22.45 -11.29
C ALA A 667 -6.48 -22.65 -10.11
N ASN A 668 -6.91 -22.23 -8.93
CA ASN A 668 -6.28 -22.57 -7.66
C ASN A 668 -6.68 -24.00 -7.27
N GLU A 669 -5.69 -24.87 -7.03
CA GLU A 669 -5.86 -26.24 -6.55
C GLU A 669 -6.92 -27.11 -7.28
N PRO A 670 -7.02 -27.09 -8.62
CA PRO A 670 -8.02 -27.90 -9.32
C PRO A 670 -7.75 -29.40 -9.12
N ARG A 671 -8.81 -30.15 -8.79
CA ARG A 671 -8.72 -31.58 -8.40
C ARG A 671 -9.34 -32.52 -9.42
N MET A 672 -8.74 -33.69 -9.60
CA MET A 672 -9.18 -34.73 -10.54
C MET A 672 -10.31 -35.64 -10.01
N SER A 673 -11.05 -35.23 -8.98
CA SER A 673 -12.08 -36.06 -8.33
C SER A 673 -13.27 -36.42 -9.24
N GLY A 674 -13.51 -35.64 -10.30
CA GLY A 674 -14.49 -35.92 -11.36
C GLY A 674 -14.02 -36.92 -12.43
N GLY A 675 -12.81 -37.46 -12.31
CA GLY A 675 -12.18 -38.37 -13.27
C GLY A 675 -11.07 -37.70 -14.09
N VAL A 676 -9.92 -38.38 -14.23
CA VAL A 676 -8.72 -37.85 -14.89
C VAL A 676 -8.98 -37.45 -16.34
N GLU A 677 -9.80 -38.20 -17.08
CA GLU A 677 -10.08 -37.91 -18.50
C GLU A 677 -10.96 -36.66 -18.70
N THR A 678 -11.99 -36.51 -17.86
CA THR A 678 -12.83 -35.30 -17.87
C THR A 678 -12.03 -34.07 -17.47
N PHE A 679 -11.14 -34.23 -16.49
CA PHE A 679 -10.21 -33.18 -16.08
C PHE A 679 -9.24 -32.81 -17.20
N LYS A 680 -8.62 -33.80 -17.86
CA LYS A 680 -7.72 -33.60 -18.99
C LYS A 680 -8.41 -32.84 -20.13
N THR A 681 -9.64 -33.24 -20.47
CA THR A 681 -10.44 -32.54 -21.49
C THR A 681 -10.65 -31.07 -21.14
N TRP A 682 -10.91 -30.76 -19.87
CA TRP A 682 -11.06 -29.39 -19.40
C TRP A 682 -9.72 -28.62 -19.47
N VAL A 683 -8.61 -29.21 -19.03
CA VAL A 683 -7.27 -28.61 -19.13
C VAL A 683 -6.94 -28.31 -20.59
N ASP A 684 -7.17 -29.25 -21.50
CA ASP A 684 -6.86 -29.10 -22.93
C ASP A 684 -7.64 -27.95 -23.60
N ASP A 685 -8.93 -27.82 -23.28
CA ASP A 685 -9.80 -26.78 -23.82
C ASP A 685 -9.44 -25.38 -23.25
N ILE A 686 -9.28 -25.26 -21.93
CA ILE A 686 -9.03 -23.96 -21.29
C ILE A 686 -7.59 -23.48 -21.53
N ALA A 687 -6.58 -24.35 -21.42
CA ALA A 687 -5.19 -23.98 -21.72
C ALA A 687 -5.02 -23.62 -23.21
N GLY A 688 -5.68 -24.36 -24.11
CA GLY A 688 -5.71 -24.03 -25.53
C GLY A 688 -6.37 -22.69 -25.83
N HIS A 689 -7.42 -22.33 -25.08
CA HIS A 689 -8.04 -21.01 -25.20
C HIS A 689 -7.12 -19.88 -24.72
N LEU A 690 -6.48 -20.04 -23.55
CA LEU A 690 -5.51 -19.05 -23.03
C LEU A 690 -4.36 -18.79 -23.99
N ALA A 691 -3.76 -19.86 -24.55
CA ALA A 691 -2.69 -19.74 -25.54
C ALA A 691 -3.11 -18.93 -26.79
N LEU A 692 -4.42 -18.86 -27.11
CA LEU A 692 -4.94 -18.05 -28.22
C LEU A 692 -5.15 -16.58 -27.84
N VAL A 693 -5.64 -16.30 -26.62
CA VAL A 693 -6.04 -14.94 -26.21
C VAL A 693 -4.97 -14.18 -25.43
N ALA A 694 -3.98 -14.89 -24.89
CA ALA A 694 -2.84 -14.37 -24.14
C ALA A 694 -1.54 -15.10 -24.51
N PRO A 695 -1.09 -15.01 -25.78
CA PRO A 695 -0.04 -15.87 -26.34
C PRO A 695 1.38 -15.58 -25.81
N ASN A 696 1.57 -14.51 -25.03
CA ASN A 696 2.89 -14.09 -24.56
C ASN A 696 3.18 -14.50 -23.10
N GLN A 697 2.14 -14.85 -22.33
CA GLN A 697 2.27 -15.26 -20.94
C GLN A 697 2.30 -16.78 -20.80
N LEU A 698 2.99 -17.27 -19.78
CA LEU A 698 3.01 -18.70 -19.45
C LEU A 698 1.64 -19.17 -18.95
N VAL A 699 1.38 -20.47 -19.12
CA VAL A 699 0.20 -21.15 -18.60
C VAL A 699 0.61 -22.28 -17.65
N SER A 700 -0.03 -22.33 -16.48
CA SER A 700 0.06 -23.44 -15.52
C SER A 700 -1.33 -23.93 -15.13
N ILE A 701 -1.45 -25.17 -14.68
CA ILE A 701 -2.72 -25.71 -14.21
C ILE A 701 -3.06 -25.18 -12.79
N GLY A 702 -2.06 -24.93 -11.94
CA GLY A 702 -2.24 -24.51 -10.53
C GLY A 702 -2.54 -25.66 -9.56
N MET A 703 -2.15 -26.89 -9.91
CA MET A 703 -2.35 -28.10 -9.11
C MET A 703 -1.50 -28.16 -7.83
N GLU A 704 -2.05 -28.83 -6.81
CA GLU A 704 -1.38 -29.16 -5.54
C GLU A 704 -0.21 -30.14 -5.72
N SER A 705 -0.30 -31.07 -6.68
CA SER A 705 0.72 -32.09 -6.97
C SER A 705 1.28 -32.76 -5.71
N SER A 706 0.40 -33.31 -4.86
CA SER A 706 0.78 -33.97 -3.60
C SER A 706 1.46 -35.33 -3.81
N PHE A 707 1.48 -35.84 -5.06
CA PHE A 707 1.99 -37.14 -5.46
C PHE A 707 1.29 -38.30 -4.73
N GLY A 708 -0.03 -38.18 -4.51
CA GLY A 708 -0.86 -39.17 -3.82
C GLY A 708 -0.84 -39.05 -2.30
N ALA A 709 -0.21 -38.03 -1.71
CA ALA A 709 -0.22 -37.81 -0.27
C ALA A 709 -1.56 -37.26 0.24
N ALA A 710 -2.29 -36.48 -0.56
CA ALA A 710 -3.54 -35.83 -0.14
C ALA A 710 -4.80 -36.73 -0.26
N GLU A 711 -4.66 -38.06 -0.21
CA GLU A 711 -5.74 -39.02 -0.54
C GLU A 711 -6.38 -38.77 -1.94
N GLN A 712 -5.64 -38.10 -2.83
CA GLN A 712 -6.09 -37.66 -4.15
C GLN A 712 -5.63 -38.59 -5.28
N VAL A 713 -6.24 -38.39 -6.45
CA VAL A 713 -5.94 -39.07 -7.71
C VAL A 713 -4.68 -38.46 -8.39
N ASP A 714 -3.95 -37.57 -7.73
CA ASP A 714 -2.77 -36.85 -8.23
C ASP A 714 -1.45 -37.62 -8.09
N SER A 715 -1.49 -38.92 -8.41
CA SER A 715 -0.28 -39.73 -8.55
C SER A 715 0.68 -39.14 -9.60
N TYR A 716 1.97 -39.46 -9.51
CA TYR A 716 2.98 -39.05 -10.51
C TYR A 716 2.53 -39.35 -11.95
N ALA A 717 1.93 -40.52 -12.20
CA ALA A 717 1.44 -40.90 -13.53
C ALA A 717 0.31 -39.99 -14.04
N ASN A 718 -0.63 -39.60 -13.17
CA ASN A 718 -1.72 -38.73 -13.55
C ASN A 718 -1.26 -37.27 -13.71
N LEU A 719 -0.37 -36.80 -12.83
CA LEU A 719 0.26 -35.48 -12.96
C LEU A 719 1.05 -35.37 -14.27
N ARG A 720 1.82 -36.42 -14.62
CA ARG A 720 2.47 -36.51 -15.92
C ARG A 720 1.47 -36.46 -17.08
N TYR A 721 0.39 -37.23 -17.01
CA TYR A 721 -0.61 -37.28 -18.08
C TYR A 721 -1.30 -35.93 -18.30
N VAL A 722 -1.64 -35.19 -17.24
CA VAL A 722 -2.35 -33.91 -17.37
C VAL A 722 -1.44 -32.74 -17.73
N ASN A 723 -0.18 -32.78 -17.28
CA ASN A 723 0.81 -31.76 -17.63
C ASN A 723 1.50 -32.02 -18.98
N ASP A 724 1.33 -33.19 -19.59
CA ASP A 724 1.75 -33.48 -20.98
C ASP A 724 0.76 -32.83 -21.98
N ASN A 725 0.75 -31.49 -21.96
CA ASN A 725 -0.06 -30.62 -22.81
C ASN A 725 0.84 -29.50 -23.38
N PRO A 726 0.85 -29.23 -24.70
CA PRO A 726 1.72 -28.23 -25.30
C PRO A 726 1.40 -26.77 -24.92
N ASN A 727 0.20 -26.50 -24.40
CA ASN A 727 -0.24 -25.18 -23.95
C ASN A 727 -0.16 -25.02 -22.41
N VAL A 728 0.55 -25.92 -21.74
CA VAL A 728 0.89 -25.80 -20.31
C VAL A 728 2.40 -25.70 -20.23
N ASP A 729 2.92 -24.56 -19.81
CA ASP A 729 4.35 -24.25 -19.86
C ASP A 729 5.06 -24.62 -18.56
N ALA A 730 4.36 -24.57 -17.42
CA ALA A 730 4.95 -24.83 -16.10
C ALA A 730 4.10 -25.77 -15.25
N ILE A 731 4.76 -26.49 -14.34
CA ILE A 731 4.13 -27.46 -13.43
C ILE A 731 4.22 -26.95 -11.99
N SER A 732 3.07 -26.74 -11.37
CA SER A 732 2.99 -26.33 -9.97
C SER A 732 2.96 -27.52 -9.01
N ALA A 733 3.41 -27.30 -7.79
CA ALA A 733 2.99 -28.04 -6.62
C ALA A 733 2.69 -27.10 -5.47
N HIS A 734 1.78 -27.49 -4.58
CA HIS A 734 1.58 -26.86 -3.28
C HIS A 734 2.19 -27.77 -2.21
N LEU A 735 2.46 -27.24 -1.02
CA LEU A 735 3.08 -28.00 0.05
C LEU A 735 2.42 -27.74 1.39
N TYR A 736 1.45 -28.61 1.72
CA TYR A 736 0.69 -28.62 2.96
C TYR A 736 0.87 -29.92 3.75
N PRO A 737 2.07 -30.17 4.30
CA PRO A 737 2.41 -31.44 4.92
C PRO A 737 1.56 -31.74 6.17
N THR A 738 1.06 -30.70 6.84
CA THR A 738 0.12 -30.82 7.96
C THR A 738 -1.20 -31.43 7.52
N TRP A 739 -1.80 -30.91 6.44
CA TRP A 739 -3.10 -31.38 5.95
C TRP A 739 -3.03 -32.73 5.25
N TRP A 740 -1.91 -33.03 4.61
CA TRP A 740 -1.68 -34.32 3.95
C TRP A 740 -1.06 -35.37 4.88
N ASN A 741 -0.86 -35.03 6.16
CA ASN A 741 -0.30 -35.93 7.18
C ASN A 741 1.04 -36.56 6.73
N MET A 742 1.89 -35.73 6.12
CA MET A 742 3.18 -36.14 5.57
C MET A 742 4.28 -36.08 6.61
N THR A 743 5.19 -37.04 6.54
CA THR A 743 6.49 -36.98 7.23
C THR A 743 7.45 -36.03 6.50
N ASP A 744 8.47 -35.53 7.21
CA ASP A 744 9.50 -34.66 6.63
C ASP A 744 10.17 -35.31 5.40
N ALA A 745 10.40 -36.63 5.44
CA ALA A 745 10.98 -37.37 4.32
C ALA A 745 10.05 -37.39 3.10
N GLN A 746 8.73 -37.55 3.31
CA GLN A 746 7.76 -37.47 2.22
C GLN A 746 7.69 -36.03 1.67
N THR A 747 7.70 -35.03 2.54
CA THR A 747 7.70 -33.61 2.17
C THR A 747 8.89 -33.28 1.27
N LEU A 748 10.11 -33.62 1.68
CA LEU A 748 11.30 -33.42 0.86
C LEU A 748 11.30 -34.28 -0.40
N GLY A 749 10.72 -35.48 -0.34
CA GLY A 749 10.54 -36.36 -1.49
C GLY A 749 9.59 -35.78 -2.55
N ASN A 750 8.63 -34.94 -2.19
CA ASN A 750 7.76 -34.27 -3.16
C ASN A 750 8.52 -33.25 -4.01
N PHE A 751 9.54 -32.55 -3.46
CA PHE A 751 10.43 -31.70 -4.25
C PHE A 751 11.18 -32.52 -5.31
N ASP A 752 11.70 -33.68 -4.93
CA ASP A 752 12.42 -34.56 -5.86
C ASP A 752 11.51 -35.09 -6.97
N GLN A 753 10.27 -35.47 -6.63
CA GLN A 753 9.28 -35.92 -7.61
C GLN A 753 8.85 -34.79 -8.55
N LEU A 754 8.64 -33.58 -8.03
CA LEU A 754 8.32 -32.42 -8.86
C LEU A 754 9.46 -32.11 -9.83
N ALA A 755 10.69 -32.07 -9.34
CA ALA A 755 11.85 -31.81 -10.17
C ALA A 755 12.06 -32.91 -11.23
N ALA A 756 11.84 -34.19 -10.88
CA ALA A 756 11.88 -35.29 -11.84
C ALA A 756 10.81 -35.13 -12.93
N LEU A 757 9.59 -34.76 -12.56
CA LEU A 757 8.49 -34.55 -13.50
C LEU A 757 8.78 -33.39 -14.46
N GLY A 758 9.31 -32.27 -13.95
CA GLY A 758 9.73 -31.13 -14.78
C GLY A 758 10.80 -31.49 -15.80
N ARG A 759 11.84 -32.23 -15.37
CA ARG A 759 12.89 -32.72 -16.28
C ARG A 759 12.33 -33.69 -17.32
N GLU A 760 11.42 -34.59 -16.92
CA GLU A 760 10.82 -35.58 -17.80
C GLU A 760 9.95 -34.94 -18.90
N LEU A 761 9.14 -33.94 -18.53
CA LEU A 761 8.27 -33.21 -19.47
C LEU A 761 8.97 -32.02 -20.14
N ASN A 762 10.23 -31.74 -19.78
CA ASN A 762 11.01 -30.61 -20.24
C ASN A 762 10.29 -29.26 -20.01
N LYS A 763 9.80 -29.08 -18.78
CA LYS A 763 9.06 -27.90 -18.33
C LYS A 763 9.55 -27.44 -16.97
N PRO A 764 9.66 -26.14 -16.71
CA PRO A 764 9.97 -25.67 -15.37
C PRO A 764 8.87 -26.00 -14.37
N THR A 765 9.28 -26.10 -13.12
CA THR A 765 8.40 -26.36 -12.00
C THR A 765 8.55 -25.29 -10.93
N TYR A 766 7.53 -25.13 -10.11
CA TYR A 766 7.55 -24.19 -9.00
C TYR A 766 6.66 -24.67 -7.86
N ILE A 767 6.99 -24.23 -6.65
CA ILE A 767 6.13 -24.40 -5.48
C ILE A 767 5.21 -23.19 -5.41
N GLY A 768 3.96 -23.36 -5.82
CA GLY A 768 2.93 -22.31 -5.93
C GLY A 768 2.39 -21.86 -4.58
N GLU A 769 2.37 -22.77 -3.61
CA GLU A 769 2.03 -22.48 -2.22
C GLU A 769 2.84 -23.38 -1.30
N PHE A 770 3.36 -22.84 -0.20
CA PHE A 770 3.89 -23.67 0.88
C PHE A 770 3.77 -22.93 2.20
N SER A 771 3.47 -23.68 3.26
CA SER A 771 3.55 -23.15 4.62
C SER A 771 3.49 -24.26 5.66
N TRP A 772 3.72 -23.89 6.91
CA TRP A 772 3.56 -24.77 8.06
C TRP A 772 2.96 -24.01 9.24
N PRO A 773 1.86 -24.46 9.87
CA PRO A 773 1.06 -23.62 10.73
C PRO A 773 1.59 -23.58 12.17
N VAL A 774 1.59 -22.40 12.78
CA VAL A 774 2.07 -22.14 14.16
C VAL A 774 1.32 -22.87 15.27
N ASN A 775 0.14 -23.42 15.02
CA ASN A 775 -0.64 -24.17 16.00
C ASN A 775 -0.27 -25.66 16.03
N THR A 776 0.74 -26.06 15.27
CA THR A 776 1.12 -27.45 15.06
C THR A 776 2.52 -27.71 15.61
N LEU A 777 2.75 -28.89 16.17
CA LEU A 777 4.09 -29.40 16.50
C LEU A 777 4.34 -30.71 15.78
N ARG A 778 5.59 -30.93 15.36
CA ARG A 778 6.00 -32.24 14.85
C ARG A 778 6.15 -33.23 16.00
N GLY A 779 5.37 -34.30 15.95
CA GLY A 779 5.42 -35.43 16.86
C GLY A 779 6.64 -36.33 16.65
N ALA A 780 6.88 -37.23 17.60
CA ALA A 780 8.05 -38.13 17.59
C ALA A 780 8.04 -39.15 16.44
N ASP A 781 6.88 -39.42 15.85
CA ASP A 781 6.70 -40.27 14.68
C ASP A 781 6.91 -39.51 13.35
N GLY A 782 7.30 -38.23 13.44
CA GLY A 782 7.50 -37.37 12.29
C GLY A 782 6.21 -36.88 11.66
N ARG A 783 5.06 -36.93 12.35
CA ARG A 783 3.77 -36.38 11.87
C ARG A 783 3.34 -35.20 12.72
N ASP A 784 2.49 -34.35 12.15
CA ASP A 784 2.03 -33.14 12.80
C ASP A 784 0.96 -33.41 13.87
N VAL A 785 1.09 -32.75 15.03
CA VAL A 785 0.15 -32.74 16.14
C VAL A 785 -0.42 -31.31 16.25
N ILE A 786 -1.72 -31.18 15.99
CA ILE A 786 -2.42 -29.89 16.02
C ILE A 786 -2.95 -29.64 17.44
N GLN A 787 -2.61 -28.48 18.00
CA GLN A 787 -3.09 -28.07 19.32
C GLN A 787 -4.17 -26.99 19.18
N ASN A 788 -5.37 -27.31 19.67
CA ASN A 788 -6.47 -26.35 19.76
C ASN A 788 -6.50 -25.76 21.17
N TYR A 789 -6.12 -24.49 21.28
CA TYR A 789 -6.35 -23.72 22.51
C TYR A 789 -7.78 -23.18 22.51
N GLY A 790 -8.36 -22.93 23.69
CA GLY A 790 -9.71 -22.37 23.80
C GLY A 790 -9.83 -21.34 24.93
N PRO A 791 -11.04 -20.75 25.12
CA PRO A 791 -11.53 -19.86 26.21
C PRO A 791 -10.59 -19.41 27.35
N SER A 792 -9.94 -20.42 27.90
CA SER A 792 -9.46 -20.51 29.27
C SER A 792 -8.04 -21.08 29.33
N SER A 793 -7.35 -21.13 28.19
CA SER A 793 -5.99 -21.68 28.10
C SER A 793 -4.99 -20.78 28.83
N ASP A 794 -4.04 -21.38 29.54
CA ASP A 794 -2.97 -20.65 30.21
C ASP A 794 -2.08 -19.92 29.18
N GLN A 795 -1.97 -18.60 29.31
CA GLN A 795 -1.22 -17.75 28.40
C GLN A 795 0.26 -18.14 28.35
N SER A 796 0.83 -18.58 29.47
CA SER A 796 2.24 -18.99 29.51
C SER A 796 2.47 -20.27 28.69
N ALA A 797 1.52 -21.20 28.72
CA ALA A 797 1.55 -22.42 27.91
C ALA A 797 1.36 -22.12 26.41
N VAL A 798 0.47 -21.19 26.05
CA VAL A 798 0.26 -20.75 24.67
C VAL A 798 1.53 -20.08 24.12
N THR A 799 2.12 -19.15 24.86
CA THR A 799 3.37 -18.48 24.45
C THR A 799 4.52 -19.46 24.30
N ALA A 800 4.68 -20.42 25.23
CA ALA A 800 5.72 -21.46 25.13
C ALA A 800 5.51 -22.34 23.88
N TRP A 801 4.27 -22.71 23.58
CA TRP A 801 3.93 -23.48 22.38
C TRP A 801 4.26 -22.70 21.11
N VAL A 802 3.74 -21.48 20.95
CA VAL A 802 3.99 -20.64 19.77
C VAL A 802 5.48 -20.39 19.55
N THR A 803 6.25 -20.20 20.62
CA THR A 803 7.71 -20.05 20.53
C THR A 803 8.36 -21.30 19.94
N GLN A 804 7.95 -22.49 20.41
CA GLN A 804 8.48 -23.76 19.91
C GLN A 804 8.09 -24.02 18.46
N THR A 805 6.83 -23.75 18.08
CA THR A 805 6.34 -23.99 16.72
C THR A 805 6.97 -23.02 15.72
N LEU A 806 7.12 -21.74 16.05
CA LEU A 806 7.80 -20.78 15.16
C LEU A 806 9.27 -21.16 14.92
N ALA A 807 9.96 -21.67 15.94
CA ALA A 807 11.31 -22.22 15.76
C ALA A 807 11.33 -23.43 14.82
N GLN A 808 10.35 -24.34 14.92
CA GLN A 808 10.22 -25.48 13.99
C GLN A 808 9.88 -25.03 12.57
N ARG A 809 8.98 -24.05 12.40
CA ARG A 809 8.67 -23.46 11.09
C ARG A 809 9.92 -22.96 10.39
N ALA A 810 10.76 -22.19 11.10
CA ALA A 810 12.00 -21.67 10.54
C ALA A 810 12.93 -22.80 10.07
N GLN A 811 13.03 -23.89 10.83
CA GLN A 811 13.79 -25.08 10.43
C GLN A 811 13.22 -25.74 9.16
N TYR A 812 11.90 -25.88 9.07
CA TYR A 812 11.24 -26.47 7.89
C TYR A 812 11.40 -25.61 6.66
N PHE A 813 11.18 -24.30 6.76
CA PHE A 813 11.39 -23.37 5.65
C PHE A 813 12.83 -23.44 5.17
N SER A 814 13.82 -23.45 6.08
CA SER A 814 15.23 -23.61 5.73
C SER A 814 15.49 -24.91 4.95
N ALA A 815 14.93 -26.04 5.41
CA ALA A 815 15.08 -27.34 4.75
C ALA A 815 14.39 -27.39 3.37
N TRP A 816 13.21 -26.80 3.24
CA TRP A 816 12.44 -26.79 1.99
C TRP A 816 13.10 -25.92 0.94
N TYR A 817 13.56 -24.71 1.31
CA TYR A 817 14.33 -23.88 0.40
C TYR A 817 15.66 -24.52 0.01
N ALA A 818 16.36 -25.18 0.94
CA ALA A 818 17.57 -25.92 0.61
C ALA A 818 17.29 -27.03 -0.42
N LYS A 819 16.17 -27.74 -0.27
CA LYS A 819 15.76 -28.81 -1.17
C LYS A 819 15.34 -28.32 -2.56
N ALA A 820 14.64 -27.18 -2.61
CA ALA A 820 14.34 -26.51 -3.88
C ALA A 820 15.63 -26.02 -4.55
N TRP A 821 16.58 -25.47 -3.79
CA TRP A 821 17.87 -25.03 -4.28
C TRP A 821 18.73 -26.17 -4.85
N GLU A 822 18.72 -27.34 -4.22
CA GLU A 822 19.36 -28.55 -4.76
C GLU A 822 18.81 -28.93 -6.14
N ASN A 823 17.50 -28.74 -6.35
CA ASN A 823 16.77 -29.05 -7.59
C ASN A 823 16.52 -27.81 -8.47
N ARG A 824 17.29 -26.74 -8.32
CA ARG A 824 17.05 -25.45 -8.98
C ARG A 824 17.03 -25.52 -10.52
N ASP A 825 17.70 -26.51 -11.10
CA ASP A 825 17.68 -26.78 -12.54
C ASP A 825 16.28 -27.16 -13.10
N ALA A 826 15.34 -27.48 -12.21
CA ALA A 826 13.94 -27.79 -12.52
C ALA A 826 12.94 -27.00 -11.66
N ILE A 827 13.25 -26.72 -10.39
CA ILE A 827 12.42 -25.91 -9.49
C ILE A 827 12.91 -24.47 -9.55
N GLY A 828 12.27 -23.68 -10.41
CA GLY A 828 12.68 -22.30 -10.67
C GLY A 828 12.19 -21.29 -9.63
N GLY A 829 11.25 -21.67 -8.75
CA GLY A 829 10.87 -20.77 -7.66
C GLY A 829 9.88 -21.32 -6.65
N MET A 830 9.69 -20.54 -5.59
CA MET A 830 8.84 -20.86 -4.44
C MET A 830 8.02 -19.65 -4.00
N LEU A 831 6.75 -19.87 -3.65
CA LEU A 831 5.79 -18.84 -3.27
C LEU A 831 5.15 -19.20 -1.92
N GLY A 832 5.52 -18.48 -0.86
CA GLY A 832 5.07 -18.78 0.51
C GLY A 832 3.61 -18.40 0.74
N TRP A 833 2.90 -19.14 1.60
CA TRP A 833 1.55 -18.81 2.06
C TRP A 833 1.55 -18.41 3.55
N GLN A 834 1.40 -17.15 3.95
CA GLN A 834 1.58 -15.95 3.12
C GLN A 834 2.18 -14.80 3.93
N LEU A 835 2.86 -13.87 3.24
CA LEU A 835 3.33 -12.61 3.79
C LEU A 835 2.14 -11.65 3.98
N SER A 836 1.66 -11.41 5.20
CA SER A 836 0.39 -10.69 5.42
C SER A 836 0.38 -9.20 5.11
N GLY A 837 1.54 -8.51 5.15
CA GLY A 837 1.55 -7.04 5.13
C GLY A 837 0.65 -6.44 6.22
N LEU A 838 0.00 -5.30 5.94
CA LEU A 838 -1.03 -4.69 6.79
C LEU A 838 -2.39 -5.42 6.77
N GLU A 839 -2.51 -6.61 6.18
CA GLU A 839 -3.67 -7.46 6.42
C GLU A 839 -3.61 -7.98 7.86
N TRP A 840 -4.35 -7.31 8.75
CA TRP A 840 -4.67 -7.82 10.06
C TRP A 840 -6.16 -8.17 10.04
N GLY A 841 -6.46 -9.45 10.23
CA GLY A 841 -7.73 -10.18 10.27
C GLY A 841 -9.06 -9.45 10.10
N ASN A 842 -9.99 -10.10 9.39
CA ASN A 842 -11.42 -9.85 9.56
C ASN A 842 -11.90 -10.65 10.78
N GLY A 843 -11.85 -10.05 11.97
CA GLY A 843 -12.30 -10.69 13.21
C GLY A 843 -13.82 -10.93 13.25
N GLY A 844 -14.30 -12.00 12.64
CA GLY A 844 -15.68 -12.47 12.77
C GLY A 844 -15.93 -13.22 14.07
N GLU A 845 -17.08 -13.01 14.71
CA GLU A 845 -17.54 -13.82 15.83
C GLU A 845 -17.95 -15.22 15.32
N ILE A 846 -17.01 -16.17 15.44
CA ILE A 846 -17.20 -17.63 15.32
C ILE A 846 -17.39 -18.14 13.86
N GLY A 847 -16.40 -18.90 13.37
CA GLY A 847 -16.59 -19.86 12.27
C GLY A 847 -16.16 -19.43 10.85
N THR A 848 -15.53 -18.28 10.65
CA THR A 848 -15.11 -17.80 9.31
C THR A 848 -13.61 -17.98 9.08
N GLN A 849 -13.20 -18.64 7.99
CA GLN A 849 -11.83 -19.11 7.63
C GLN A 849 -10.71 -18.06 7.56
N TRP A 850 -11.03 -16.79 7.82
CA TRP A 850 -10.25 -15.64 7.37
C TRP A 850 -10.05 -14.58 8.46
N GLY A 851 -9.99 -15.02 9.73
CA GLY A 851 -9.70 -14.16 10.87
C GLY A 851 -8.20 -14.02 11.15
N SER A 852 -7.34 -13.83 10.17
CA SER A 852 -5.89 -13.86 10.39
C SER A 852 -5.29 -12.46 10.59
N GLY A 853 -5.05 -12.07 11.84
CA GLY A 853 -4.11 -11.01 12.19
C GLY A 853 -2.93 -11.60 12.95
N PRO A 854 -1.71 -11.08 12.79
CA PRO A 854 -0.63 -11.40 13.71
C PRO A 854 -1.06 -11.00 15.14
N TYR A 855 -0.73 -11.85 16.10
CA TYR A 855 -1.40 -11.99 17.40
C TYR A 855 -1.79 -10.72 18.17
N GLY A 856 -3.10 -10.47 18.30
CA GLY A 856 -3.69 -9.62 19.35
C GLY A 856 -3.96 -10.39 20.66
N GLU A 857 -4.26 -9.68 21.75
CA GLU A 857 -4.61 -10.29 23.05
C GLU A 857 -5.92 -11.08 22.95
N TYR A 858 -6.05 -12.01 23.88
CA TYR A 858 -7.09 -13.03 23.94
C TYR A 858 -8.53 -12.48 23.95
N SER A 859 -9.22 -12.41 22.80
CA SER A 859 -10.62 -11.94 22.72
C SER A 859 -11.69 -13.04 22.79
N GLY A 860 -11.30 -14.27 23.15
CA GLY A 860 -12.22 -15.40 23.25
C GLY A 860 -12.39 -16.12 21.91
N GLY A 861 -11.70 -17.26 21.79
CA GLY A 861 -11.90 -18.21 20.70
C GLY A 861 -10.67 -18.38 19.80
N TRP A 862 -9.74 -19.24 20.21
CA TRP A 862 -8.90 -20.01 19.27
C TRP A 862 -9.71 -21.12 18.56
N ALA A 863 -11.04 -21.01 18.58
CA ALA A 863 -12.00 -21.99 18.09
C ALA A 863 -12.88 -21.31 17.05
N GLY A 864 -12.36 -21.23 15.83
CA GLY A 864 -13.07 -20.64 14.71
C GLY A 864 -12.13 -19.97 13.73
N ASN A 865 -11.28 -20.76 13.09
CA ASN A 865 -10.64 -20.43 11.82
C ASN A 865 -9.49 -19.39 11.83
N HIS A 866 -8.36 -19.83 12.38
CA HIS A 866 -7.04 -19.22 12.20
C HIS A 866 -6.10 -20.30 11.64
N ASP A 867 -5.82 -20.26 10.36
CA ASP A 867 -5.00 -21.28 9.69
C ASP A 867 -3.54 -21.27 10.19
N GLY A 868 -3.11 -20.15 10.77
CA GLY A 868 -1.84 -20.00 11.45
C GLY A 868 -0.65 -20.00 10.50
N PHE A 869 -0.85 -19.88 9.18
CA PHE A 869 0.20 -19.99 8.16
C PHE A 869 0.93 -18.67 7.85
N GLN A 870 0.29 -17.56 8.20
CA GLN A 870 0.77 -16.21 7.92
C GLN A 870 2.09 -15.84 8.63
N TYR A 871 2.85 -14.93 8.02
CA TYR A 871 4.04 -14.31 8.60
C TYR A 871 4.17 -12.83 8.21
N TYR A 872 4.81 -12.04 9.08
CA TYR A 872 5.00 -10.61 8.91
C TYR A 872 6.49 -10.25 8.98
N CYS A 873 6.99 -9.55 7.96
CA CYS A 873 8.39 -9.11 7.90
C CYS A 873 8.47 -7.60 8.02
N VAL A 874 8.99 -7.10 9.13
CA VAL A 874 9.11 -5.66 9.44
C VAL A 874 9.98 -4.90 8.42
N LEU A 875 9.62 -3.65 8.11
CA LEU A 875 10.42 -2.78 7.23
C LEU A 875 11.53 -2.04 7.98
N ASN A 876 11.33 -1.79 9.28
CA ASN A 876 12.24 -0.98 10.09
C ASN A 876 12.11 -1.31 11.58
N ALA A 877 13.09 -0.83 12.36
CA ALA A 877 13.19 -1.04 13.81
C ALA A 877 11.94 -0.60 14.60
N SER A 878 11.22 0.44 14.14
CA SER A 878 10.02 0.92 14.84
C SER A 878 8.80 0.00 14.66
N GLU A 879 8.81 -0.91 13.69
CA GLU A 879 7.76 -1.91 13.53
C GLU A 879 7.92 -3.10 14.49
N TYR A 880 9.11 -3.31 15.10
CA TYR A 880 9.35 -4.41 16.05
C TYR A 880 8.60 -4.24 17.38
N SER A 881 8.22 -3.01 17.72
CA SER A 881 7.51 -2.66 18.96
C SER A 881 6.05 -2.30 18.72
N ILE A 882 5.43 -2.87 17.68
CA ILE A 882 4.00 -2.69 17.42
C ILE A 882 3.20 -3.29 18.58
N ALA A 883 2.67 -2.41 19.43
CA ALA A 883 1.63 -2.69 20.40
C ALA A 883 0.37 -1.93 19.96
N GLY A 884 -0.77 -2.63 19.86
CA GLY A 884 -2.05 -1.97 19.56
C GLY A 884 -2.20 -1.38 18.15
N VAL A 885 -1.63 -2.00 17.10
CA VAL A 885 -1.93 -1.58 15.72
C VAL A 885 -3.31 -2.08 15.33
N GLY A 886 -4.30 -1.20 15.48
CA GLY A 886 -5.54 -1.23 14.73
C GLY A 886 -5.41 -0.34 13.49
N ALA A 887 -5.53 -0.93 12.31
CA ALA A 887 -5.77 -0.23 11.04
C ALA A 887 -6.90 -0.95 10.27
N PRO A 888 -7.62 -0.26 9.37
CA PRO A 888 -9.07 -0.41 9.19
C PRO A 888 -9.50 -1.77 8.63
N GLY A 889 -10.46 -2.43 9.31
CA GLY A 889 -11.01 -3.71 8.88
C GLY A 889 -11.66 -4.59 9.95
N SER A 890 -11.71 -4.14 11.21
CA SER A 890 -12.23 -4.81 12.41
C SER A 890 -11.31 -5.85 13.06
N ASN A 891 -10.35 -5.34 13.85
CA ASN A 891 -9.71 -6.07 14.95
C ASN A 891 -9.86 -5.30 16.25
N LYS A 892 -10.04 -6.02 17.37
CA LYS A 892 -10.05 -5.43 18.71
C LYS A 892 -8.63 -4.98 19.08
N GLU A 893 -8.50 -3.70 19.43
CA GLU A 893 -7.32 -3.04 19.97
C GLU A 893 -6.79 -3.76 21.24
N GLY A 894 -5.47 -3.95 21.39
CA GLY A 894 -4.85 -4.19 22.71
C GLY A 894 -3.79 -5.31 22.88
N GLY A 895 -3.39 -6.06 21.84
CA GLY A 895 -2.44 -7.18 22.00
C GLY A 895 -0.95 -6.90 21.72
N ILE A 896 -0.09 -7.75 22.30
CA ILE A 896 1.34 -7.86 21.99
C ILE A 896 1.54 -8.91 20.87
N ILE A 897 2.16 -8.48 19.79
CA ILE A 897 2.48 -9.34 18.64
C ILE A 897 3.95 -9.78 18.76
N HIS A 898 4.22 -11.09 18.69
CA HIS A 898 5.58 -11.63 18.75
C HIS A 898 6.29 -11.59 17.38
N LEU A 899 6.71 -10.40 16.95
CA LEU A 899 7.38 -10.18 15.66
C LEU A 899 8.82 -10.74 15.62
N ASP A 900 9.54 -10.75 16.75
CA ASP A 900 10.90 -11.32 16.86
C ASP A 900 10.97 -12.80 16.43
N LEU A 901 9.87 -13.54 16.56
CA LEU A 901 9.82 -14.95 16.20
C LEU A 901 9.51 -15.19 14.71
N HIS A 902 9.04 -14.16 14.00
CA HIS A 902 8.85 -14.20 12.54
C HIS A 902 10.11 -13.79 11.78
N GLU A 903 11.00 -13.02 12.41
CA GLU A 903 12.30 -12.60 11.87
C GLU A 903 13.11 -13.76 11.28
N PRO A 904 13.24 -14.95 11.92
CA PRO A 904 13.98 -16.07 11.34
C PRO A 904 13.43 -16.54 9.99
N VAL A 905 12.11 -16.53 9.80
CA VAL A 905 11.49 -16.89 8.51
C VAL A 905 11.76 -15.81 7.47
N CYS A 906 11.66 -14.54 7.86
CA CYS A 906 11.95 -13.41 6.99
C CYS A 906 13.42 -13.38 6.54
N ASP A 907 14.36 -13.72 7.42
CA ASP A 907 15.78 -13.85 7.11
C ASP A 907 16.04 -14.98 6.11
N ILE A 908 15.39 -16.14 6.27
CA ILE A 908 15.48 -17.25 5.31
C ILE A 908 14.94 -16.80 3.95
N ILE A 909 13.76 -16.17 3.91
CA ILE A 909 13.16 -15.67 2.67
C ILE A 909 14.11 -14.68 1.99
N LYS A 910 14.63 -13.71 2.72
CA LYS A 910 15.57 -12.70 2.20
C LYS A 910 16.85 -13.34 1.66
N GLN A 911 17.42 -14.28 2.41
CA GLN A 911 18.61 -15.03 1.98
C GLN A 911 18.38 -15.74 0.64
N TYR A 912 17.27 -16.48 0.49
CA TYR A 912 16.99 -17.21 -0.75
C TYR A 912 16.55 -16.29 -1.89
N SER A 913 15.88 -15.17 -1.59
CA SER A 913 15.62 -14.10 -2.56
C SER A 913 16.92 -13.58 -3.17
N ASP A 914 17.93 -13.28 -2.34
CA ASP A 914 19.24 -12.80 -2.80
C ASP A 914 19.97 -13.88 -3.61
N LEU A 915 19.92 -15.14 -3.16
CA LEU A 915 20.53 -16.26 -3.88
C LEU A 915 19.91 -16.48 -5.26
N TYR A 916 18.58 -16.51 -5.37
CA TYR A 916 17.89 -16.67 -6.66
C TYR A 916 18.12 -15.48 -7.58
N LYS A 917 18.04 -14.24 -7.06
CA LYS A 917 18.37 -13.05 -7.86
C LYS A 917 19.80 -13.11 -8.40
N GLY A 918 20.77 -13.56 -7.61
CA GLY A 918 22.15 -13.72 -8.05
C GLY A 918 22.35 -14.76 -9.17
N LEU A 919 21.41 -15.69 -9.37
CA LEU A 919 21.43 -16.64 -10.49
C LEU A 919 20.89 -16.06 -11.80
N ASN A 920 20.05 -15.03 -11.75
CA ASN A 920 19.40 -14.43 -12.93
C ASN A 920 20.35 -13.59 -13.81
N VAL A 921 21.63 -13.57 -13.45
CA VAL A 921 22.60 -12.53 -13.82
C VAL A 921 23.88 -13.15 -14.39
N LYS A 922 24.04 -14.46 -14.24
CA LYS A 922 25.25 -15.17 -14.64
C LYS A 922 25.02 -15.91 -15.96
N PRO A 923 25.72 -15.56 -17.04
CA PRO A 923 25.91 -16.46 -18.18
C PRO A 923 26.77 -17.68 -17.80
#